data_AF-A0A1J5F8P7-F1
#
_entry.id   AF-A0A1J5F8P7-F1
#
_cell.length_a   1.000
_cell.length_b   1.000
_cell.length_c   1.000
_cell.angle_alpha   90.00
_cell.angle_beta   90.00
_cell.angle_gamma   90.00
#
_symmetry.space_group_name_H-M   'P 1'
#
loop_
_entity.id
_entity.type
_entity.pdbx_description
1 polymer ?
#
loop_
_entity_poly.entity_id
_entity_poly.type
_entity_poly.pdbx_seq_one_letter_code
_entity_poly.pdbx_strand_id
1 'polypeptide(L)'
;MSHSFINIFVFFLLLLGACSDESGGISKSKKTEHSGMVFIEAAEQSTILGTNDSSAVSSVKPEMKVSFTYNYFISRNEVTKAEYADIMGSETVLSDDSANFPQTNVTYDDAILFANARSIKEGYDTAYSYSSATFDSEGNCINLDGLVFNSSRDSYRLPTEAEWVFAAKDGWDVSEAWTSENSDYQSHPVCTIGQNNLDLCDMAGNVKEWVNDWLGRFIDTTVTNFMGAPDGGSLGQRIIKGGSYNDEASNINFYSRGDIYEVTSSTKADYVGFRIAFGKISSPTWISSTGIATSHVSVLASSSMIKNLVGTYQAKLVFVNYETKNLSFVDFGNSTTSVIEIQDTLPVFHPDISPDGKRVAFCTKVEGVSGISQVYVRDLNATGTNLVKLNVTSAAIPRWRVVGGDTMIVYVTDAGTNKNNVDWKLQSTWQVPFSNGKFGKSVKLFDGSFHGGISEDGNLAVTGARLLRVKSDGKDILWYNGEQACNVSLSKDSTKRTLFLDFSSETGNAFVGKDYAVHERLLFADSTGDLIQSIAVPKGYTFDHTEWSNVRNIAVATVANTDGAHVAIYLINTQDSSLLKLAEGDELWHPSLWVNKAVITLNKSLDADSTGAYYIAGGTWSAQMLRVKMELFWKMKDTLEYAFIGSSRVEVGLNPTIFTSGPAVNMGHSASVLTSTIYEAENYFMNHAPKLKAFAISIDIDLWKSNTSFLPSYPGYVYDENHNFWIDELPENFVEMVENAYPASKTAQDIFIPRYGFVKTTNTTWGTSPLIDADSLWADKDTTLIPLHLEMLESFLKLAESKHIYVIGIIFPQSPMYVETGSFGRYGPRRTIVPDVIEKLKKLDEKYSYFILMDENKMGDHDYPAGMANNCDHLNYLGAAQVTGRLDSLLKTLE
;
A
#
# COMPACT_ATOMS: atom_id res chain seq x y z
N MET A 1 14.41 -59.59 -37.66
CA MET A 1 15.70 -60.20 -37.30
C MET A 1 16.31 -59.30 -36.24
N SER A 2 16.08 -59.58 -34.95
CA SER A 2 16.94 -60.42 -34.08
C SER A 2 18.30 -59.75 -33.81
N HIS A 3 18.47 -59.03 -32.70
CA HIS A 3 18.73 -59.51 -31.33
C HIS A 3 20.19 -59.87 -31.01
N SER A 4 20.70 -59.18 -29.99
CA SER A 4 21.54 -59.68 -28.88
C SER A 4 23.06 -59.90 -29.03
N PHE A 5 23.78 -59.09 -28.24
CA PHE A 5 24.74 -59.46 -27.18
C PHE A 5 25.69 -60.66 -27.34
N ILE A 6 26.98 -60.42 -27.08
CA ILE A 6 27.91 -61.37 -26.45
C ILE A 6 28.67 -60.70 -25.28
N ASN A 7 29.08 -61.56 -24.33
CA ASN A 7 29.65 -61.31 -23.00
C ASN A 7 30.60 -62.52 -22.67
N ILE A 8 31.39 -62.64 -21.59
CA ILE A 8 31.44 -62.00 -20.26
C ILE A 8 32.83 -62.23 -19.59
N PHE A 9 33.30 -61.33 -18.70
CA PHE A 9 34.28 -61.58 -17.60
C PHE A 9 35.78 -61.91 -17.94
N VAL A 10 36.76 -61.97 -16.99
CA VAL A 10 36.80 -61.88 -15.50
C VAL A 10 38.09 -61.17 -15.02
N PHE A 11 38.09 -60.46 -13.87
CA PHE A 11 38.84 -60.90 -12.66
C PHE A 11 38.50 -60.09 -11.37
N PHE A 12 38.56 -60.79 -10.23
CA PHE A 12 38.35 -60.35 -8.83
C PHE A 12 39.56 -59.54 -8.26
N LEU A 13 39.58 -58.93 -7.05
CA LEU A 13 38.61 -58.39 -6.04
C LEU A 13 39.44 -58.12 -4.75
N LEU A 14 39.34 -56.96 -4.09
CA LEU A 14 39.50 -56.80 -2.61
C LEU A 14 39.28 -55.35 -2.15
N LEU A 15 38.53 -55.20 -1.04
CA LEU A 15 38.25 -53.95 -0.33
C LEU A 15 39.34 -53.65 0.73
N LEU A 16 39.53 -52.36 1.03
CA LEU A 16 39.60 -51.78 2.38
C LEU A 16 39.43 -50.26 2.24
N GLY A 17 38.69 -49.60 3.16
CA GLY A 17 38.23 -48.22 2.96
C GLY A 17 38.84 -47.20 3.92
N ALA A 18 38.61 -45.92 3.60
CA ALA A 18 38.69 -44.78 4.50
C ALA A 18 37.74 -43.68 3.99
N CYS A 19 37.02 -43.01 4.89
CA CYS A 19 36.19 -41.84 4.55
C CYS A 19 37.04 -40.56 4.61
N SER A 20 36.75 -39.60 3.75
CA SER A 20 37.08 -38.17 3.94
C SER A 20 36.11 -37.33 3.13
N ASP A 21 35.58 -36.27 3.74
CA ASP A 21 34.46 -35.47 3.24
C ASP A 21 34.82 -34.60 2.02
N GLU A 22 33.91 -34.52 1.05
CA GLU A 22 34.00 -33.56 -0.07
C GLU A 22 33.21 -32.29 0.28
N SER A 23 33.92 -31.23 0.69
CA SER A 23 33.42 -29.86 0.66
C SER A 23 33.78 -29.21 -0.68
N GLY A 24 32.80 -29.15 -1.59
CA GLY A 24 32.95 -28.51 -2.90
C GLY A 24 32.98 -26.98 -2.80
N GLY A 25 34.17 -26.39 -2.75
CA GLY A 25 34.37 -24.94 -2.76
C GLY A 25 34.12 -24.30 -4.14
N ILE A 26 33.53 -23.10 -4.15
CA ILE A 26 33.24 -22.32 -5.36
C ILE A 26 34.54 -21.74 -5.95
N SER A 27 34.68 -21.81 -7.27
CA SER A 27 35.87 -21.37 -8.01
C SER A 27 35.84 -19.86 -8.32
N LYS A 28 36.72 -19.05 -7.71
CA LYS A 28 36.79 -17.60 -7.96
C LYS A 28 37.31 -17.27 -9.38
N SER A 29 36.45 -16.73 -10.25
CA SER A 29 36.88 -16.08 -11.51
C SER A 29 36.94 -14.55 -11.37
N LYS A 30 38.15 -13.96 -11.40
CA LYS A 30 38.33 -12.50 -11.33
C LYS A 30 38.07 -11.84 -12.70
N LYS A 31 36.85 -11.33 -12.90
CA LYS A 31 36.52 -10.33 -13.93
C LYS A 31 36.32 -8.95 -13.29
N THR A 32 37.19 -8.01 -13.64
CA THR A 32 37.19 -6.63 -13.11
C THR A 32 36.43 -5.68 -14.03
N GLU A 33 35.11 -5.84 -14.13
CA GLU A 33 34.25 -4.93 -14.92
C GLU A 33 33.51 -3.89 -14.05
N HIS A 34 33.39 -4.10 -12.74
CA HIS A 34 32.76 -3.14 -11.81
C HIS A 34 33.64 -2.88 -10.58
N SER A 35 33.99 -1.61 -10.34
CA SER A 35 34.81 -1.22 -9.18
C SER A 35 34.01 -1.32 -7.87
N GLY A 36 34.64 -1.85 -6.82
CA GLY A 36 34.02 -2.06 -5.50
C GLY A 36 33.06 -3.25 -5.40
N MET A 37 32.86 -4.01 -6.49
CA MET A 37 31.90 -5.11 -6.53
C MET A 37 32.56 -6.49 -6.69
N VAL A 38 31.85 -7.51 -6.22
CA VAL A 38 32.18 -8.93 -6.35
C VAL A 38 31.25 -9.56 -7.38
N PHE A 39 31.81 -10.40 -8.26
CA PHE A 39 31.03 -11.22 -9.20
C PHE A 39 30.51 -12.48 -8.52
N ILE A 40 29.21 -12.75 -8.63
CA ILE A 40 28.54 -13.89 -7.98
C ILE A 40 28.09 -14.91 -9.04
N GLU A 41 28.70 -16.09 -9.01
CA GLU A 41 28.38 -17.24 -9.88
C GLU A 41 27.12 -17.98 -9.37
N ALA A 42 25.98 -17.29 -9.42
CA ALA A 42 24.68 -17.80 -8.95
C ALA A 42 23.91 -18.62 -10.00
N ALA A 43 24.22 -18.53 -11.29
CA ALA A 43 23.50 -19.25 -12.34
C ALA A 43 23.56 -20.78 -12.11
N GLU A 44 22.41 -21.44 -12.27
CA GLU A 44 22.19 -22.87 -11.97
C GLU A 44 22.30 -23.25 -10.49
N GLN A 45 22.58 -22.29 -9.60
CA GLN A 45 22.60 -22.47 -8.14
C GLN A 45 21.24 -22.16 -7.50
N SER A 46 21.16 -22.37 -6.18
CA SER A 46 19.97 -22.02 -5.40
C SER A 46 20.31 -21.54 -3.98
N THR A 47 19.34 -20.87 -3.35
CA THR A 47 19.32 -20.52 -1.93
C THR A 47 18.00 -20.94 -1.29
N ILE A 48 17.94 -20.86 0.05
CA ILE A 48 16.71 -21.01 0.83
C ILE A 48 16.37 -19.64 1.42
N LEU A 49 15.12 -19.21 1.25
CA LEU A 49 14.54 -18.07 1.94
C LEU A 49 13.62 -18.55 3.06
N GLY A 50 13.52 -17.76 4.13
CA GLY A 50 12.70 -18.10 5.30
C GLY A 50 13.29 -19.17 6.20
N THR A 51 12.47 -19.65 7.15
CA THR A 51 12.81 -20.71 8.11
C THR A 51 11.57 -21.55 8.44
N ASN A 52 11.77 -22.83 8.75
CA ASN A 52 10.75 -23.72 9.29
C ASN A 52 10.73 -23.76 10.83
N ASP A 53 11.56 -22.96 11.53
CA ASP A 53 11.60 -22.94 13.00
C ASP A 53 10.23 -22.56 13.59
N SER A 54 9.68 -23.44 14.43
CA SER A 54 8.39 -23.25 15.10
C SER A 54 8.22 -21.90 15.83
N SER A 55 9.31 -21.32 16.35
CA SER A 55 9.33 -20.05 17.10
C SER A 55 9.28 -18.80 16.24
N ALA A 56 9.71 -18.86 14.97
CA ALA A 56 9.79 -17.70 14.09
C ALA A 56 8.42 -17.15 13.67
N VAL A 57 8.36 -15.87 13.28
CA VAL A 57 7.13 -15.21 12.83
C VAL A 57 6.60 -15.76 11.50
N SER A 58 5.31 -15.58 11.22
CA SER A 58 4.67 -16.14 10.00
C SER A 58 5.16 -15.50 8.70
N SER A 59 5.68 -14.27 8.73
CA SER A 59 6.20 -13.55 7.54
C SER A 59 7.54 -14.10 7.02
N VAL A 60 8.22 -14.95 7.80
CA VAL A 60 9.47 -15.62 7.40
C VAL A 60 9.27 -17.13 7.16
N LYS A 61 8.00 -17.59 7.06
CA LYS A 61 7.59 -18.99 6.92
C LYS A 61 6.79 -19.25 5.64
N PRO A 62 6.82 -20.48 5.10
CA PRO A 62 7.77 -21.57 5.41
C PRO A 62 9.16 -21.27 4.81
N GLU A 63 10.08 -22.23 4.87
CA GLU A 63 11.23 -22.23 3.96
C GLU A 63 10.77 -22.33 2.50
N MET A 64 11.43 -21.59 1.61
CA MET A 64 11.18 -21.59 0.18
C MET A 64 12.50 -21.65 -0.58
N LYS A 65 12.61 -22.56 -1.55
CA LYS A 65 13.82 -22.68 -2.36
C LYS A 65 13.75 -21.71 -3.54
N VAL A 66 14.82 -20.94 -3.75
CA VAL A 66 14.96 -20.06 -4.92
C VAL A 66 16.14 -20.51 -5.78
N SER A 67 15.91 -20.73 -7.07
CA SER A 67 16.94 -21.03 -8.08
C SER A 67 17.19 -19.84 -9.02
N PHE A 68 18.43 -19.65 -9.45
CA PHE A 68 18.83 -18.55 -10.32
C PHE A 68 19.22 -19.05 -11.71
N THR A 69 18.85 -18.32 -12.76
CA THR A 69 19.29 -18.58 -14.15
C THR A 69 20.30 -17.55 -14.66
N TYR A 70 20.87 -16.74 -13.77
CA TYR A 70 21.73 -15.61 -14.10
C TYR A 70 22.81 -15.40 -13.03
N ASN A 71 23.89 -14.74 -13.43
CA ASN A 71 24.94 -14.24 -12.54
C ASN A 71 24.76 -12.72 -12.38
N TYR A 72 25.27 -12.15 -11.30
CA TYR A 72 25.18 -10.72 -11.00
C TYR A 72 26.45 -10.24 -10.29
N PHE A 73 26.61 -8.93 -10.17
CA PHE A 73 27.61 -8.33 -9.29
C PHE A 73 26.91 -7.74 -8.06
N ILE A 74 27.56 -7.76 -6.89
CA ILE A 74 27.09 -7.10 -5.67
C ILE A 74 28.23 -6.32 -5.01
N SER A 75 27.94 -5.17 -4.40
CA SER A 75 28.94 -4.37 -3.68
C SER A 75 29.57 -5.16 -2.54
N ARG A 76 30.88 -4.99 -2.38
CA ARG A 76 31.67 -5.68 -1.34
C ARG A 76 31.17 -5.37 0.07
N ASN A 77 30.79 -4.13 0.28
CA ASN A 77 30.35 -3.50 1.52
C ASN A 77 28.98 -2.83 1.32
N GLU A 78 28.42 -2.34 2.42
CA GLU A 78 27.40 -1.30 2.44
C GLU A 78 27.92 -0.06 1.68
N VAL A 79 27.03 0.69 1.03
CA VAL A 79 27.39 1.94 0.35
C VAL A 79 27.90 2.94 1.39
N THR A 80 29.11 3.43 1.19
CA THR A 80 29.75 4.37 2.12
C THR A 80 29.22 5.81 1.97
N LYS A 81 29.38 6.62 3.01
CA LYS A 81 29.09 8.08 2.95
C LYS A 81 29.86 8.77 1.82
N ALA A 82 31.10 8.35 1.55
CA ALA A 82 31.91 8.88 0.44
C ALA A 82 31.33 8.52 -0.94
N GLU A 83 30.93 7.27 -1.16
CA GLU A 83 30.28 6.86 -2.42
C GLU A 83 28.94 7.56 -2.61
N TYR A 84 28.14 7.67 -1.55
CA TYR A 84 26.86 8.39 -1.60
C TYR A 84 27.05 9.87 -1.99
N ALA A 85 28.02 10.55 -1.37
CA ALA A 85 28.36 11.93 -1.69
C ALA A 85 28.84 12.12 -3.14
N ASP A 86 29.68 11.21 -3.67
CA ASP A 86 30.21 11.26 -5.04
C ASP A 86 29.15 10.96 -6.11
N ILE A 87 28.18 10.09 -5.85
CA ILE A 87 27.10 9.78 -6.79
C ILE A 87 25.97 10.83 -6.74
N MET A 88 25.55 11.24 -5.54
CA MET A 88 24.39 12.12 -5.36
C MET A 88 24.74 13.62 -5.37
N GLY A 89 26.03 13.98 -5.29
CA GLY A 89 26.50 15.36 -5.42
C GLY A 89 26.36 16.19 -4.15
N SER A 90 26.89 15.70 -3.03
CA SER A 90 26.92 16.46 -1.76
C SER A 90 28.03 17.51 -1.73
N GLU A 91 27.72 18.74 -1.30
CA GLU A 91 28.72 19.79 -1.04
C GLU A 91 29.43 19.64 0.32
N THR A 92 28.97 18.71 1.18
CA THR A 92 29.54 18.49 2.52
C THR A 92 30.88 17.77 2.44
N VAL A 93 31.96 18.44 2.85
CA VAL A 93 33.28 17.83 3.02
C VAL A 93 33.24 16.86 4.20
N LEU A 94 33.20 15.56 3.90
CA LEU A 94 33.38 14.49 4.88
C LEU A 94 34.82 14.52 5.43
N SER A 95 34.99 14.23 6.72
CA SER A 95 36.33 13.92 7.25
C SER A 95 36.77 12.53 6.78
N ASP A 96 38.08 12.33 6.63
CA ASP A 96 38.66 11.02 6.24
C ASP A 96 38.17 9.89 7.15
N ASP A 97 38.01 10.16 8.45
CA ASP A 97 37.47 9.21 9.43
C ASP A 97 36.02 8.81 9.11
N SER A 98 35.18 9.77 8.70
CA SER A 98 33.75 9.54 8.42
C SER A 98 33.47 8.95 7.04
N ALA A 99 34.41 9.07 6.10
CA ALA A 99 34.23 8.72 4.68
C ALA A 99 33.87 7.24 4.46
N ASN A 100 34.46 6.34 5.27
CA ASN A 100 34.31 4.89 5.16
C ASN A 100 33.19 4.30 6.03
N PHE A 101 32.40 5.13 6.71
CA PHE A 101 31.21 4.64 7.41
C PHE A 101 30.09 4.34 6.40
N PRO A 102 29.17 3.40 6.69
CA PRO A 102 27.99 3.18 5.87
C PRO A 102 27.13 4.46 5.81
N GLN A 103 26.51 4.70 4.65
CA GLN A 103 25.46 5.69 4.52
C GLN A 103 24.18 5.13 5.16
N THR A 104 23.67 5.84 6.15
CA THR A 104 22.44 5.50 6.87
C THR A 104 21.45 6.66 6.90
N ASN A 105 20.31 6.48 7.58
CA ASN A 105 19.20 7.42 7.61
C ASN A 105 18.69 7.78 6.20
N VAL A 106 18.67 6.77 5.31
CA VAL A 106 18.16 6.85 3.93
C VAL A 106 16.92 5.98 3.76
N THR A 107 15.99 6.45 2.93
CA THR A 107 14.79 5.68 2.59
C THR A 107 15.11 4.61 1.53
N TYR A 108 14.14 3.73 1.25
CA TYR A 108 14.24 2.84 0.08
C TYR A 108 14.33 3.66 -1.22
N ASP A 109 13.53 4.74 -1.31
CA ASP A 109 13.45 5.58 -2.51
C ASP A 109 14.78 6.32 -2.75
N ASP A 110 15.47 6.79 -1.70
CA ASP A 110 16.83 7.34 -1.79
C ASP A 110 17.84 6.32 -2.34
N ALA A 111 17.79 5.09 -1.83
CA ALA A 111 18.71 4.02 -2.21
C ALA A 111 18.54 3.61 -3.69
N ILE A 112 17.31 3.59 -4.22
CA ILE A 112 17.07 3.32 -5.65
C ILE A 112 17.35 4.53 -6.54
N LEU A 113 17.19 5.76 -6.05
CA LEU A 113 17.65 6.97 -6.76
C LEU A 113 19.18 6.99 -6.89
N PHE A 114 19.92 6.60 -5.85
CA PHE A 114 21.37 6.39 -5.92
C PHE A 114 21.74 5.33 -6.97
N ALA A 115 21.03 4.20 -7.02
CA ALA A 115 21.30 3.16 -8.02
C ALA A 115 21.06 3.65 -9.46
N ASN A 116 20.00 4.42 -9.68
CA ASN A 116 19.74 5.08 -10.96
C ASN A 116 20.82 6.13 -11.30
N ALA A 117 21.22 6.97 -10.34
CA ALA A 117 22.25 7.99 -10.53
C ALA A 117 23.61 7.36 -10.87
N ARG A 118 24.00 6.27 -10.20
CA ARG A 118 25.20 5.50 -10.53
C ARG A 118 25.12 4.85 -11.91
N SER A 119 23.97 4.31 -12.30
CA SER A 119 23.73 3.80 -13.66
C SER A 119 23.99 4.88 -14.71
N ILE A 120 23.42 6.07 -14.53
CA ILE A 120 23.61 7.20 -15.45
C ILE A 120 25.07 7.65 -15.48
N LYS A 121 25.73 7.77 -14.31
CA LYS A 121 27.15 8.19 -14.19
C LYS A 121 28.11 7.24 -14.90
N GLU A 122 27.82 5.93 -14.88
CA GLU A 122 28.63 4.89 -15.53
C GLU A 122 28.17 4.54 -16.96
N GLY A 123 27.11 5.17 -17.48
CA GLY A 123 26.66 5.03 -18.87
C GLY A 123 25.69 3.88 -19.17
N TYR A 124 24.99 3.38 -18.15
CA TYR A 124 23.97 2.33 -18.23
C TYR A 124 22.54 2.89 -18.28
N ASP A 125 21.57 2.03 -18.61
CA ASP A 125 20.13 2.34 -18.47
C ASP A 125 19.71 2.30 -17.00
N THR A 126 18.60 2.92 -16.63
CA THR A 126 18.12 2.96 -15.24
C THR A 126 17.28 1.73 -14.90
N ALA A 127 17.51 1.15 -13.72
CA ALA A 127 16.70 0.05 -13.19
C ALA A 127 15.27 0.48 -12.86
N TYR A 128 15.09 1.72 -12.41
CA TYR A 128 13.81 2.24 -11.93
C TYR A 128 13.32 3.40 -12.80
N SER A 129 12.01 3.49 -13.03
CA SER A 129 11.35 4.63 -13.65
C SER A 129 10.17 5.09 -12.80
N TYR A 130 9.94 6.39 -12.73
CA TYR A 130 8.87 7.04 -11.96
C TYR A 130 8.42 8.32 -12.68
N SER A 131 7.27 8.86 -12.28
CA SER A 131 6.67 10.06 -12.88
C SER A 131 6.98 11.36 -12.11
N SER A 132 7.09 11.29 -10.79
CA SER A 132 7.51 12.39 -9.92
C SER A 132 8.09 11.86 -8.60
N ALA A 133 8.75 12.74 -7.84
CA ALA A 133 9.39 12.43 -6.56
C ALA A 133 9.01 13.48 -5.51
N THR A 134 8.72 13.04 -4.29
CA THR A 134 8.42 13.89 -3.13
C THR A 134 9.52 13.75 -2.09
N PHE A 135 9.99 14.87 -1.55
CA PHE A 135 11.07 14.91 -0.56
C PHE A 135 10.58 15.48 0.78
N ASP A 136 11.16 15.02 1.88
CA ASP A 136 10.96 15.60 3.21
C ASP A 136 11.81 16.88 3.42
N SER A 137 11.63 17.53 4.58
CA SER A 137 12.37 18.75 4.94
C SER A 137 13.88 18.53 5.19
N GLU A 138 14.31 17.27 5.30
CA GLU A 138 15.71 16.87 5.45
C GLU A 138 16.34 16.49 4.09
N GLY A 139 15.57 16.51 3.01
CA GLY A 139 16.02 16.23 1.64
C GLY A 139 15.95 14.76 1.21
N ASN A 140 15.31 13.89 2.00
CA ASN A 140 15.17 12.46 1.70
C ASN A 140 13.91 12.22 0.85
N CYS A 141 14.00 11.35 -0.15
CA CYS A 141 12.86 10.99 -0.99
C CYS A 141 11.90 10.10 -0.20
N ILE A 142 10.67 10.55 0.01
CA ILE A 142 9.64 9.81 0.78
C ILE A 142 8.56 9.18 -0.10
N ASN A 143 8.50 9.51 -1.40
CA ASN A 143 7.57 8.88 -2.34
C ASN A 143 7.99 9.06 -3.80
N LEU A 144 8.08 7.96 -4.55
CA LEU A 144 8.22 7.94 -6.01
C LEU A 144 6.90 7.52 -6.69
N ASP A 145 6.25 8.48 -7.33
CA ASP A 145 4.91 8.31 -7.90
C ASP A 145 4.98 7.55 -9.24
N GLY A 146 4.25 6.43 -9.36
CA GLY A 146 4.30 5.57 -10.54
C GLY A 146 5.61 4.79 -10.69
N LEU A 147 6.25 4.42 -9.58
CA LEU A 147 7.49 3.64 -9.55
C LEU A 147 7.33 2.26 -10.21
N VAL A 148 8.20 1.96 -11.19
CA VAL A 148 8.36 0.65 -11.82
C VAL A 148 9.84 0.23 -11.76
N PHE A 149 10.08 -1.03 -11.39
CA PHE A 149 11.39 -1.67 -11.51
C PHE A 149 11.44 -2.49 -12.80
N ASN A 150 12.30 -2.09 -13.74
CA ASN A 150 12.52 -2.78 -15.00
C ASN A 150 13.72 -3.72 -14.88
N SER A 151 13.46 -4.93 -14.40
CA SER A 151 14.48 -5.94 -14.12
C SER A 151 15.26 -6.44 -15.35
N SER A 152 14.77 -6.19 -16.57
CA SER A 152 15.37 -6.68 -17.82
C SER A 152 16.60 -5.88 -18.28
N ARG A 153 16.90 -4.75 -17.64
CA ARG A 153 17.96 -3.79 -18.01
C ARG A 153 19.28 -4.09 -17.34
N ASP A 154 20.37 -4.04 -18.09
CA ASP A 154 21.73 -4.03 -17.54
C ASP A 154 21.98 -2.66 -16.87
N SER A 155 21.86 -2.64 -15.53
CA SER A 155 21.70 -1.44 -14.70
C SER A 155 22.13 -1.71 -13.25
N TYR A 156 22.42 -0.65 -12.49
CA TYR A 156 22.58 -0.72 -11.03
C TYR A 156 21.22 -0.66 -10.34
N ARG A 157 21.07 -1.44 -9.27
CA ARG A 157 19.81 -1.61 -8.51
C ARG A 157 20.10 -2.07 -7.09
N LEU A 158 19.08 -2.15 -6.24
CA LEU A 158 19.21 -2.95 -5.02
C LEU A 158 19.30 -4.46 -5.36
N PRO A 159 20.02 -5.26 -4.56
CA PRO A 159 19.94 -6.72 -4.66
C PRO A 159 18.51 -7.18 -4.33
N THR A 160 18.08 -8.31 -4.87
CA THR A 160 16.88 -8.98 -4.39
C THR A 160 17.15 -9.64 -3.02
N GLU A 161 16.08 -9.95 -2.28
CA GLU A 161 16.18 -10.76 -1.08
C GLU A 161 16.88 -12.10 -1.35
N ALA A 162 16.57 -12.72 -2.49
CA ALA A 162 17.19 -13.99 -2.91
C ALA A 162 18.69 -13.83 -3.19
N GLU A 163 19.09 -12.81 -3.95
CA GLU A 163 20.50 -12.51 -4.21
C GLU A 163 21.25 -12.23 -2.92
N TRP A 164 20.71 -11.36 -2.06
CA TRP A 164 21.30 -10.99 -0.78
C TRP A 164 21.55 -12.23 0.10
N VAL A 165 20.55 -13.10 0.27
CA VAL A 165 20.71 -14.32 1.09
C VAL A 165 21.66 -15.33 0.42
N PHE A 166 21.69 -15.41 -0.91
CA PHE A 166 22.67 -16.24 -1.63
C PHE A 166 24.11 -15.76 -1.41
N ALA A 167 24.33 -14.44 -1.39
CA ALA A 167 25.62 -13.82 -1.14
C ALA A 167 26.04 -13.90 0.35
N ALA A 168 25.09 -13.76 1.27
CA ALA A 168 25.33 -13.73 2.71
C ALA A 168 25.70 -15.11 3.30
N LYS A 169 25.12 -16.20 2.80
CA LYS A 169 25.24 -17.54 3.41
C LYS A 169 26.66 -18.12 3.43
N ASP A 170 27.53 -17.72 2.50
CA ASP A 170 28.86 -18.32 2.32
C ASP A 170 29.90 -17.68 3.25
N GLY A 171 29.81 -18.05 4.54
CA GLY A 171 30.59 -17.46 5.63
C GLY A 171 29.76 -16.53 6.54
N TRP A 172 28.48 -16.83 6.75
CA TRP A 172 27.65 -16.14 7.73
C TRP A 172 28.14 -16.44 9.16
N ASP A 173 28.70 -15.44 9.84
CA ASP A 173 29.10 -15.53 11.24
C ASP A 173 28.74 -14.24 11.98
N VAL A 174 27.89 -14.36 13.01
CA VAL A 174 27.44 -13.23 13.84
C VAL A 174 28.44 -12.92 14.96
N SER A 175 29.35 -13.84 15.29
CA SER A 175 30.40 -13.58 16.29
C SER A 175 31.49 -12.65 15.78
N GLU A 176 31.62 -12.50 14.46
CA GLU A 176 32.52 -11.58 13.76
C GLU A 176 31.76 -10.37 13.16
N ALA A 177 30.62 -9.98 13.76
CA ALA A 177 29.75 -8.89 13.33
C ALA A 177 29.72 -7.72 14.33
N TRP A 178 29.35 -6.52 13.87
CA TRP A 178 29.09 -5.38 14.76
C TRP A 178 27.65 -5.45 15.29
N THR A 179 27.50 -5.66 16.59
CA THR A 179 26.23 -5.90 17.31
C THR A 179 26.17 -5.04 18.59
N SER A 180 25.03 -5.02 19.29
CA SER A 180 24.88 -4.25 20.53
C SER A 180 25.86 -4.68 21.64
N GLU A 181 26.49 -5.84 21.51
CA GLU A 181 27.42 -6.42 22.47
C GLU A 181 28.86 -5.89 22.31
N ASN A 182 29.23 -5.35 21.14
CA ASN A 182 30.60 -4.93 20.83
C ASN A 182 30.73 -3.58 20.11
N SER A 183 29.63 -2.95 19.68
CA SER A 183 29.65 -1.76 18.81
C SER A 183 29.70 -0.40 19.53
N ASP A 184 29.55 -0.38 20.86
CA ASP A 184 29.21 0.83 21.65
C ASP A 184 27.94 1.55 21.16
N TYR A 185 26.98 0.80 20.61
CA TYR A 185 25.72 1.26 20.01
C TYR A 185 25.92 2.30 18.88
N GLN A 186 26.98 2.11 18.07
CA GLN A 186 27.29 2.94 16.90
C GLN A 186 27.68 2.07 15.70
N SER A 187 27.46 2.58 14.48
CA SER A 187 28.01 1.96 13.27
C SER A 187 29.54 2.12 13.23
N HIS A 188 30.20 1.30 12.42
CA HIS A 188 31.66 1.27 12.27
C HIS A 188 32.07 1.41 10.81
N PRO A 189 33.34 1.75 10.51
CA PRO A 189 33.85 1.76 9.15
C PRO A 189 33.71 0.38 8.48
N VAL A 190 33.30 0.38 7.22
CA VAL A 190 33.01 -0.85 6.45
C VAL A 190 34.23 -1.75 6.29
N CYS A 191 33.99 -3.06 6.23
CA CYS A 191 34.97 -4.15 6.15
C CYS A 191 36.05 -4.13 7.25
N THR A 192 35.71 -3.66 8.45
CA THR A 192 36.58 -3.76 9.63
C THR A 192 36.56 -5.17 10.25
N ILE A 193 35.43 -5.88 10.16
CA ILE A 193 35.24 -7.29 10.54
C ILE A 193 34.32 -8.00 9.52
N GLY A 194 33.83 -9.21 9.82
CA GLY A 194 32.73 -9.84 9.10
C GLY A 194 32.97 -10.23 7.64
N GLN A 195 34.23 -10.41 7.20
CA GLN A 195 34.51 -10.81 5.82
C GLN A 195 34.19 -12.29 5.56
N ASN A 196 33.35 -12.55 4.56
CA ASN A 196 32.92 -13.87 4.14
C ASN A 196 33.79 -14.49 3.02
N ASN A 197 33.49 -15.72 2.61
CA ASN A 197 34.31 -16.47 1.64
C ASN A 197 34.33 -15.84 0.23
N LEU A 198 33.31 -15.06 -0.11
CA LEU A 198 33.16 -14.35 -1.38
C LEU A 198 33.87 -12.98 -1.38
N ASP A 199 34.66 -12.67 -0.34
CA ASP A 199 35.31 -11.38 -0.08
C ASP A 199 34.35 -10.22 0.23
N LEU A 200 33.05 -10.49 0.43
CA LEU A 200 32.06 -9.54 0.95
C LEU A 200 32.27 -9.32 2.45
N CYS A 201 31.87 -8.17 2.98
CA CYS A 201 31.94 -7.85 4.40
C CYS A 201 30.60 -7.24 4.88
N ASP A 202 30.45 -7.14 6.21
CA ASP A 202 29.29 -6.52 6.88
C ASP A 202 27.94 -7.10 6.42
N MET A 203 27.89 -8.39 6.04
CA MET A 203 26.62 -9.05 5.69
C MET A 203 25.75 -9.31 6.94
N ALA A 204 26.36 -9.34 8.12
CA ALA A 204 25.71 -9.47 9.42
C ALA A 204 26.16 -8.32 10.31
N GLY A 205 25.20 -7.70 11.01
CA GLY A 205 25.48 -6.53 11.86
C GLY A 205 25.85 -5.27 11.07
N ASN A 206 26.52 -4.33 11.72
CA ASN A 206 26.77 -2.96 11.26
C ASN A 206 25.47 -2.21 10.91
N VAL A 207 24.92 -2.24 9.69
CA VAL A 207 23.62 -1.62 9.40
C VAL A 207 22.64 -2.55 8.67
N LYS A 208 21.34 -2.41 8.98
CA LYS A 208 20.29 -3.16 8.27
C LYS A 208 20.25 -2.66 6.83
N GLU A 209 20.13 -3.58 5.86
CA GLU A 209 20.27 -3.22 4.45
C GLU A 209 18.95 -3.33 3.67
N TRP A 210 18.61 -2.29 2.91
CA TRP A 210 17.55 -2.34 1.91
C TRP A 210 17.80 -3.39 0.82
N VAL A 211 16.77 -4.18 0.52
CA VAL A 211 16.70 -5.03 -0.69
C VAL A 211 15.50 -4.60 -1.55
N ASN A 212 15.53 -4.99 -2.82
CA ASN A 212 14.59 -4.54 -3.86
C ASN A 212 13.13 -4.98 -3.63
N ASP A 213 12.94 -6.14 -2.99
CA ASP A 213 11.68 -6.87 -2.93
C ASP A 213 10.59 -6.15 -2.12
N TRP A 214 9.33 -6.28 -2.57
CA TRP A 214 8.16 -6.06 -1.71
C TRP A 214 7.95 -7.27 -0.79
N LEU A 215 7.50 -7.03 0.44
CA LEU A 215 7.25 -8.08 1.42
C LEU A 215 6.08 -9.00 1.00
N GLY A 216 6.43 -10.14 0.39
CA GLY A 216 5.51 -11.21 0.03
C GLY A 216 5.55 -12.39 1.00
N ARG A 217 4.51 -13.23 0.98
CA ARG A 217 4.51 -14.54 1.68
C ARG A 217 5.44 -15.54 0.97
N PHE A 218 6.04 -16.44 1.74
CA PHE A 218 6.69 -17.61 1.17
C PHE A 218 5.70 -18.76 0.97
N ILE A 219 6.11 -19.75 0.17
CA ILE A 219 5.35 -20.96 -0.14
C ILE A 219 6.32 -22.16 -0.21
N ASP A 220 5.86 -23.33 0.21
CA ASP A 220 6.67 -24.57 0.22
C ASP A 220 6.81 -25.13 -1.21
N THR A 221 7.73 -24.55 -1.99
CA THR A 221 8.10 -25.02 -3.33
C THR A 221 9.45 -24.44 -3.77
N THR A 222 9.86 -24.74 -5.01
CA THR A 222 10.99 -24.08 -5.69
C THR A 222 10.49 -23.01 -6.65
N VAL A 223 11.06 -21.80 -6.55
CA VAL A 223 10.74 -20.64 -7.40
C VAL A 223 12.00 -20.22 -8.15
N THR A 224 11.88 -19.87 -9.43
CA THR A 224 13.01 -19.41 -10.25
C THR A 224 13.03 -17.89 -10.34
N ASN A 225 14.19 -17.27 -10.11
CA ASN A 225 14.40 -15.82 -10.24
C ASN A 225 13.38 -14.99 -9.42
N PHE A 226 13.20 -15.35 -8.15
CA PHE A 226 12.23 -14.71 -7.25
C PHE A 226 12.54 -13.22 -7.02
N MET A 227 11.49 -12.38 -6.99
CA MET A 227 11.56 -10.93 -6.76
C MET A 227 10.47 -10.41 -5.80
N GLY A 228 10.06 -11.22 -4.80
CA GLY A 228 9.14 -10.77 -3.77
C GLY A 228 7.66 -10.82 -4.16
N ALA A 229 6.87 -9.96 -3.50
CA ALA A 229 5.50 -9.68 -3.92
C ALA A 229 5.49 -8.82 -5.22
N PRO A 230 4.43 -8.93 -6.05
CA PRO A 230 4.28 -8.11 -7.26
C PRO A 230 4.25 -6.60 -6.95
N ASP A 231 3.46 -6.23 -5.96
CA ASP A 231 3.32 -4.86 -5.45
C ASP A 231 3.44 -4.83 -3.92
N GLY A 232 3.41 -3.64 -3.33
CA GLY A 232 3.47 -3.45 -1.88
C GLY A 232 2.21 -3.90 -1.13
N GLY A 233 1.23 -4.49 -1.82
CA GLY A 233 -0.07 -4.84 -1.27
C GLY A 233 -0.78 -3.64 -0.66
N SER A 234 -1.49 -3.87 0.44
CA SER A 234 -2.18 -2.81 1.17
C SER A 234 -1.31 -2.04 2.15
N LEU A 235 -0.15 -2.54 2.59
CA LEU A 235 0.71 -1.85 3.56
C LEU A 235 1.91 -1.10 2.95
N GLY A 236 2.32 -1.41 1.71
CA GLY A 236 3.54 -0.84 1.12
C GLY A 236 4.82 -1.34 1.79
N GLN A 237 4.82 -2.58 2.29
CA GLN A 237 5.92 -3.10 3.11
C GLN A 237 7.14 -3.52 2.28
N ARG A 238 8.31 -3.01 2.67
CA ARG A 238 9.62 -3.30 2.11
C ARG A 238 10.40 -4.25 3.03
N ILE A 239 11.49 -4.79 2.51
CA ILE A 239 12.36 -5.74 3.22
C ILE A 239 13.70 -5.09 3.53
N ILE A 240 14.16 -5.29 4.77
CA ILE A 240 15.55 -5.05 5.19
C ILE A 240 16.17 -6.35 5.73
N LYS A 241 17.49 -6.49 5.56
CA LYS A 241 18.28 -7.68 5.93
C LYS A 241 19.47 -7.30 6.84
N GLY A 242 20.32 -8.26 7.20
CA GLY A 242 21.61 -8.01 7.87
C GLY A 242 21.59 -7.95 9.40
N GLY A 243 20.59 -7.28 9.99
CA GLY A 243 20.74 -6.80 11.37
C GLY A 243 21.66 -5.59 11.43
N SER A 244 22.00 -5.11 12.61
CA SER A 244 22.74 -3.85 12.79
C SER A 244 23.44 -3.75 14.13
N TYR A 245 24.25 -2.71 14.30
CA TYR A 245 25.06 -2.41 15.48
C TYR A 245 24.27 -2.30 16.79
N ASN A 246 22.94 -2.11 16.75
CA ASN A 246 22.08 -2.01 17.93
C ASN A 246 21.20 -3.25 18.17
N ASP A 247 21.25 -4.26 17.28
CA ASP A 247 20.62 -5.56 17.52
C ASP A 247 21.53 -6.45 18.39
N GLU A 248 20.93 -7.20 19.33
CA GLU A 248 21.64 -8.29 20.04
C GLU A 248 22.03 -9.40 19.05
N ALA A 249 23.17 -10.07 19.27
CA ALA A 249 23.66 -11.10 18.35
C ALA A 249 22.66 -12.27 18.17
N SER A 250 21.89 -12.59 19.22
CA SER A 250 20.80 -13.58 19.19
C SER A 250 19.64 -13.23 18.25
N ASN A 251 19.44 -11.95 17.95
CA ASN A 251 18.34 -11.48 17.10
C ASN A 251 18.78 -11.34 15.62
N ILE A 252 20.09 -11.29 15.35
CA ILE A 252 20.65 -11.20 14.00
C ILE A 252 20.64 -12.58 13.32
N ASN A 253 19.91 -12.68 12.20
CA ASN A 253 19.80 -13.94 11.45
C ASN A 253 19.54 -13.70 9.95
N PHE A 254 19.93 -14.67 9.13
CA PHE A 254 19.87 -14.57 7.66
C PHE A 254 18.44 -14.49 7.09
N TYR A 255 17.42 -14.95 7.82
CA TYR A 255 16.03 -15.03 7.35
C TYR A 255 15.13 -13.89 7.84
N SER A 256 15.66 -12.94 8.63
CA SER A 256 14.99 -11.70 9.04
C SER A 256 14.65 -10.82 7.82
N ARG A 257 13.51 -10.11 7.87
CA ARG A 257 12.93 -9.40 6.70
C ARG A 257 12.40 -8.00 7.01
N GLY A 258 12.71 -7.44 8.17
CA GLY A 258 12.04 -6.24 8.69
C GLY A 258 12.58 -5.81 10.04
N ASP A 259 11.79 -4.99 10.73
CA ASP A 259 12.13 -4.36 12.00
C ASP A 259 11.01 -4.56 13.05
N ILE A 260 11.17 -3.93 14.22
CA ILE A 260 10.18 -3.87 15.30
C ILE A 260 8.87 -3.19 14.84
N TYR A 261 8.97 -2.22 13.92
CA TYR A 261 7.85 -1.46 13.35
C TYR A 261 7.69 -1.74 11.84
N GLU A 262 6.55 -1.37 11.25
CA GLU A 262 6.35 -1.54 9.80
C GLU A 262 7.41 -0.78 8.97
N VAL A 263 8.14 -1.54 8.15
CA VAL A 263 9.13 -1.03 7.20
C VAL A 263 8.44 -0.75 5.88
N THR A 264 8.37 0.53 5.48
CA THR A 264 7.77 1.02 4.23
C THR A 264 8.82 1.74 3.38
N SER A 265 8.52 2.10 2.13
CA SER A 265 9.50 2.80 1.28
C SER A 265 10.06 4.09 1.89
N SER A 266 9.29 4.81 2.72
CA SER A 266 9.70 6.06 3.38
C SER A 266 10.26 5.90 4.79
N THR A 267 10.33 4.67 5.31
CA THR A 267 11.01 4.39 6.58
C THR A 267 12.51 4.71 6.41
N LYS A 268 13.13 5.28 7.44
CA LYS A 268 14.58 5.51 7.53
C LYS A 268 15.01 5.51 9.00
N ALA A 269 16.25 5.14 9.28
CA ALA A 269 16.85 5.20 10.62
C ALA A 269 18.38 5.23 10.54
N ASP A 270 19.04 5.69 11.60
CA ASP A 270 20.51 5.80 11.69
C ASP A 270 21.27 4.45 11.58
N TYR A 271 20.54 3.34 11.75
CA TYR A 271 21.04 1.96 11.63
C TYR A 271 20.51 1.24 10.36
N VAL A 272 19.86 1.95 9.43
CA VAL A 272 19.39 1.43 8.14
C VAL A 272 20.16 2.10 7.00
N GLY A 273 20.84 1.29 6.20
CA GLY A 273 21.56 1.66 4.98
C GLY A 273 21.24 0.68 3.85
N PHE A 274 22.18 0.49 2.93
CA PHE A 274 21.99 -0.41 1.77
C PHE A 274 23.30 -0.80 1.10
N ARG A 275 23.26 -1.86 0.29
CA ARG A 275 24.27 -2.16 -0.74
C ARG A 275 23.60 -2.31 -2.10
N ILE A 276 24.36 -2.19 -3.19
CA ILE A 276 23.83 -2.28 -4.56
C ILE A 276 24.29 -3.54 -5.29
N ALA A 277 23.49 -3.97 -6.25
CA ALA A 277 23.79 -5.00 -7.23
C ALA A 277 23.81 -4.42 -8.65
N PHE A 278 24.42 -5.14 -9.58
CA PHE A 278 24.43 -4.82 -11.01
C PHE A 278 24.11 -6.05 -11.86
N GLY A 279 23.30 -5.83 -12.89
CA GLY A 279 22.95 -6.82 -13.92
C GLY A 279 21.46 -7.16 -13.94
N LYS A 280 20.96 -7.54 -15.12
CA LYS A 280 19.55 -7.88 -15.34
C LYS A 280 19.11 -9.20 -14.71
N ILE A 281 17.85 -9.25 -14.31
CA ILE A 281 17.12 -10.45 -13.88
C ILE A 281 16.17 -10.84 -15.02
N SER A 282 16.58 -11.81 -15.83
CA SER A 282 15.77 -12.33 -16.93
C SER A 282 14.66 -13.24 -16.41
N SER A 283 13.43 -13.09 -16.93
CA SER A 283 12.26 -13.91 -16.54
C SER A 283 12.08 -14.03 -15.02
N PRO A 284 11.85 -12.91 -14.31
CA PRO A 284 11.59 -12.93 -12.88
C PRO A 284 10.25 -13.60 -12.54
N THR A 285 10.12 -14.05 -11.29
CA THR A 285 8.88 -14.62 -10.76
C THR A 285 8.48 -13.91 -9.47
N TRP A 286 7.19 -13.58 -9.34
CA TRP A 286 6.62 -12.97 -8.13
C TRP A 286 5.70 -13.96 -7.41
N ILE A 287 5.45 -13.72 -6.12
CA ILE A 287 4.42 -14.46 -5.36
C ILE A 287 3.36 -13.49 -4.86
N SER A 288 2.15 -13.65 -5.39
CA SER A 288 0.97 -12.89 -4.98
C SER A 288 0.23 -13.56 -3.81
N SER A 289 -0.82 -12.88 -3.34
CA SER A 289 -1.82 -13.44 -2.42
C SER A 289 -2.59 -14.65 -2.99
N THR A 290 -2.54 -14.88 -4.30
CA THR A 290 -3.23 -16.00 -4.99
C THR A 290 -2.29 -17.15 -5.37
N GLY A 291 -1.00 -16.90 -5.62
CA GLY A 291 -0.01 -17.96 -5.86
C GLY A 291 1.30 -17.46 -6.48
N ILE A 292 1.97 -18.33 -7.22
CA ILE A 292 3.08 -17.93 -8.10
C ILE A 292 2.50 -17.15 -9.28
N ALA A 293 3.04 -15.97 -9.55
CA ALA A 293 2.69 -15.12 -10.68
C ALA A 293 3.88 -15.01 -11.65
N THR A 294 3.68 -15.47 -12.88
CA THR A 294 4.63 -15.33 -14.00
C THR A 294 4.28 -14.18 -14.95
N SER A 295 3.12 -13.55 -14.74
CA SER A 295 2.67 -12.32 -15.39
C SER A 295 2.44 -11.28 -14.30
N HIS A 296 2.81 -10.03 -14.58
CA HIS A 296 2.74 -8.91 -13.63
C HIS A 296 1.95 -7.76 -14.23
N VAL A 297 1.09 -7.13 -13.41
CA VAL A 297 0.39 -5.90 -13.80
C VAL A 297 0.84 -4.75 -12.92
N SER A 298 1.66 -3.87 -13.48
CA SER A 298 2.17 -2.67 -12.81
C SER A 298 1.11 -1.58 -12.80
N VAL A 299 0.72 -1.08 -11.62
CA VAL A 299 -0.08 0.15 -11.51
C VAL A 299 0.84 1.36 -11.61
N LEU A 300 0.51 2.30 -12.50
CA LEU A 300 1.31 3.49 -12.78
C LEU A 300 0.67 4.78 -12.28
N ALA A 301 -0.66 4.83 -12.23
CA ALA A 301 -1.39 5.98 -11.73
C ALA A 301 -1.51 5.90 -10.20
N SER A 302 -0.94 6.90 -9.52
CA SER A 302 -1.13 7.11 -8.09
C SER A 302 -2.51 7.71 -7.83
N SER A 303 -2.99 7.56 -6.59
CA SER A 303 -4.24 8.17 -6.14
C SER A 303 -4.22 9.70 -6.29
N SER A 304 -3.04 10.33 -6.14
CA SER A 304 -2.82 11.77 -6.40
C SER A 304 -2.96 12.13 -7.88
N MET A 305 -2.35 11.36 -8.79
CA MET A 305 -2.50 11.57 -10.24
C MET A 305 -3.97 11.45 -10.68
N ILE A 306 -4.70 10.49 -10.13
CA ILE A 306 -6.13 10.32 -10.39
C ILE A 306 -6.94 11.51 -9.85
N LYS A 307 -6.71 11.94 -8.60
CA LYS A 307 -7.38 13.10 -8.01
C LYS A 307 -7.21 14.36 -8.85
N ASN A 308 -6.00 14.59 -9.37
CA ASN A 308 -5.70 15.76 -10.22
C ASN A 308 -6.44 15.73 -11.57
N LEU A 309 -6.77 14.55 -12.10
CA LEU A 309 -7.48 14.40 -13.38
C LEU A 309 -9.00 14.34 -13.25
N VAL A 310 -9.53 13.69 -12.21
CA VAL A 310 -10.98 13.43 -12.06
C VAL A 310 -11.63 14.16 -10.89
N GLY A 311 -10.86 14.92 -10.11
CA GLY A 311 -11.34 15.75 -8.99
C GLY A 311 -11.57 14.99 -7.67
N THR A 312 -11.22 13.71 -7.57
CA THR A 312 -11.38 12.91 -6.35
C THR A 312 -10.46 11.70 -6.34
N TYR A 313 -10.05 11.26 -5.14
CA TYR A 313 -9.39 9.96 -4.92
C TYR A 313 -10.34 8.77 -5.13
N GLN A 314 -11.65 8.99 -5.00
CA GLN A 314 -12.68 7.95 -5.07
C GLN A 314 -12.93 7.49 -6.51
N ALA A 315 -12.02 6.68 -7.05
CA ALA A 315 -12.12 6.10 -8.39
C ALA A 315 -11.65 4.65 -8.42
N LYS A 316 -12.20 3.87 -9.36
CA LYS A 316 -11.87 2.45 -9.55
C LYS A 316 -11.75 2.12 -11.03
N LEU A 317 -10.66 1.45 -11.39
CA LEU A 317 -10.47 0.83 -12.70
C LEU A 317 -10.75 -0.66 -12.56
N VAL A 318 -11.58 -1.24 -13.43
CA VAL A 318 -11.73 -2.68 -13.60
C VAL A 318 -11.31 -3.09 -15.00
N PHE A 319 -10.72 -4.27 -15.16
CA PHE A 319 -10.29 -4.84 -16.42
C PHE A 319 -10.26 -6.38 -16.32
N VAL A 320 -9.94 -7.05 -17.42
CA VAL A 320 -9.71 -8.50 -17.47
C VAL A 320 -8.22 -8.74 -17.68
N ASN A 321 -7.57 -9.44 -16.77
CA ASN A 321 -6.24 -10.00 -17.01
C ASN A 321 -6.43 -11.26 -17.87
N TYR A 322 -6.06 -11.19 -19.16
CA TYR A 322 -6.41 -12.26 -20.10
C TYR A 322 -5.54 -13.52 -19.94
N GLU A 323 -4.30 -13.36 -19.44
CA GLU A 323 -3.41 -14.48 -19.12
C GLU A 323 -3.99 -15.37 -18.02
N THR A 324 -4.45 -14.75 -16.93
CA THR A 324 -5.09 -15.46 -15.80
C THR A 324 -6.59 -15.71 -16.02
N LYS A 325 -7.20 -14.99 -16.96
CA LYS A 325 -8.65 -14.98 -17.31
C LYS A 325 -9.55 -14.43 -16.22
N ASN A 326 -8.97 -13.76 -15.23
CA ASN A 326 -9.66 -13.25 -14.05
C ASN A 326 -10.10 -11.79 -14.23
N LEU A 327 -11.11 -11.40 -13.45
CA LEU A 327 -11.47 -10.00 -13.29
C LEU A 327 -10.48 -9.33 -12.34
N SER A 328 -9.85 -8.25 -12.78
CA SER A 328 -8.88 -7.48 -12.00
C SER A 328 -9.37 -6.05 -11.80
N PHE A 329 -9.07 -5.46 -10.65
CA PHE A 329 -9.38 -4.04 -10.41
C PHE A 329 -8.31 -3.34 -9.58
N VAL A 330 -8.22 -2.02 -9.76
CA VAL A 330 -7.43 -1.09 -8.95
C VAL A 330 -8.39 -0.13 -8.28
N ASP A 331 -8.23 0.08 -6.98
CA ASP A 331 -9.03 0.99 -6.17
C ASP A 331 -8.15 2.16 -5.71
N PHE A 332 -8.27 3.29 -6.42
CA PHE A 332 -7.51 4.51 -6.16
C PHE A 332 -7.98 5.26 -4.89
N GLY A 333 -9.05 4.79 -4.25
CA GLY A 333 -9.49 5.26 -2.92
C GLY A 333 -8.61 4.76 -1.76
N ASN A 334 -7.41 4.23 -2.04
CA ASN A 334 -6.42 3.77 -1.07
C ASN A 334 -5.09 4.51 -1.29
N SER A 335 -4.26 4.66 -0.26
CA SER A 335 -2.92 5.26 -0.41
C SER A 335 -1.98 4.42 -1.27
N THR A 336 -2.06 3.10 -1.11
CA THR A 336 -1.20 2.12 -1.78
C THR A 336 -2.04 1.42 -2.85
N THR A 337 -1.77 1.74 -4.11
CA THR A 337 -2.49 1.20 -5.26
C THR A 337 -1.89 -0.14 -5.69
N SER A 338 -2.68 -1.21 -5.59
CA SER A 338 -2.33 -2.58 -5.98
C SER A 338 -3.38 -3.16 -6.93
N VAL A 339 -3.01 -4.21 -7.68
CA VAL A 339 -3.97 -4.93 -8.53
C VAL A 339 -4.64 -6.04 -7.71
N ILE A 340 -5.96 -5.93 -7.58
CA ILE A 340 -6.77 -6.93 -6.89
C ILE A 340 -7.42 -7.83 -7.95
N GLU A 341 -6.92 -9.06 -8.06
CA GLU A 341 -7.41 -10.06 -9.01
C GLU A 341 -8.39 -11.04 -8.33
N ILE A 342 -9.66 -10.99 -8.76
CA ILE A 342 -10.72 -11.89 -8.28
C ILE A 342 -10.59 -13.23 -9.00
N GLN A 343 -10.15 -14.25 -8.26
CA GLN A 343 -10.05 -15.62 -8.77
C GLN A 343 -11.42 -16.13 -9.22
N ASP A 344 -11.56 -16.42 -10.51
CA ASP A 344 -12.80 -16.84 -11.14
C ASP A 344 -12.71 -18.26 -11.72
N THR A 345 -13.87 -18.86 -11.93
CA THR A 345 -14.04 -20.12 -12.69
C THR A 345 -14.89 -19.91 -13.95
N LEU A 346 -15.44 -18.70 -14.12
CA LEU A 346 -16.21 -18.27 -15.27
C LEU A 346 -15.34 -17.45 -16.22
N PRO A 347 -15.54 -17.53 -17.55
CA PRO A 347 -14.99 -16.55 -18.47
C PRO A 347 -15.56 -15.14 -18.17
N VAL A 348 -14.69 -14.15 -18.10
CA VAL A 348 -15.03 -12.76 -17.78
C VAL A 348 -14.72 -11.85 -18.97
N PHE A 349 -15.71 -11.08 -19.42
CA PHE A 349 -15.59 -10.09 -20.49
C PHE A 349 -16.52 -8.90 -20.24
N HIS A 350 -16.18 -7.74 -20.78
CA HIS A 350 -16.98 -6.50 -20.72
C HIS A 350 -17.48 -6.15 -19.31
N PRO A 351 -16.57 -5.92 -18.34
CA PRO A 351 -16.96 -5.47 -17.03
C PRO A 351 -17.42 -4.00 -17.04
N ASP A 352 -18.52 -3.69 -16.36
CA ASP A 352 -18.95 -2.32 -16.07
C ASP A 352 -19.25 -2.17 -14.57
N ILE A 353 -18.84 -1.04 -13.99
CA ILE A 353 -18.93 -0.79 -12.54
C ILE A 353 -20.27 -0.12 -12.21
N SER A 354 -20.88 -0.51 -11.10
CA SER A 354 -22.16 0.03 -10.64
C SER A 354 -22.07 1.53 -10.29
N PRO A 355 -23.19 2.28 -10.34
CA PRO A 355 -23.15 3.73 -10.08
C PRO A 355 -22.58 4.12 -8.71
N ASP A 356 -22.65 3.23 -7.72
CA ASP A 356 -22.12 3.39 -6.36
C ASP A 356 -20.69 2.85 -6.15
N GLY A 357 -20.03 2.31 -7.20
CA GLY A 357 -18.65 1.80 -7.13
C GLY A 357 -18.47 0.50 -6.33
N LYS A 358 -19.56 -0.13 -5.87
CA LYS A 358 -19.52 -1.30 -4.97
C LYS A 358 -19.64 -2.64 -5.69
N ARG A 359 -20.04 -2.65 -6.97
CA ARG A 359 -20.34 -3.86 -7.74
C ARG A 359 -19.85 -3.76 -9.17
N VAL A 360 -19.72 -4.92 -9.79
CA VAL A 360 -19.35 -5.07 -11.19
C VAL A 360 -20.30 -6.03 -11.88
N ALA A 361 -20.78 -5.65 -13.06
CA ALA A 361 -21.50 -6.51 -13.98
C ALA A 361 -20.55 -6.96 -15.09
N PHE A 362 -20.61 -8.21 -15.53
CA PHE A 362 -19.78 -8.74 -16.62
C PHE A 362 -20.52 -9.85 -17.38
N CYS A 363 -19.97 -10.28 -18.52
CA CYS A 363 -20.53 -11.40 -19.29
C CYS A 363 -19.50 -12.45 -19.73
N THR A 364 -19.99 -13.60 -20.20
CA THR A 364 -19.16 -14.77 -20.54
C THR A 364 -18.74 -14.86 -22.02
N LYS A 365 -18.89 -13.79 -22.81
CA LYS A 365 -18.38 -13.70 -24.19
C LYS A 365 -17.86 -12.31 -24.55
N VAL A 366 -16.86 -12.31 -25.42
CA VAL A 366 -16.30 -11.11 -26.07
C VAL A 366 -17.19 -10.60 -27.22
N GLU A 367 -16.96 -9.34 -27.61
CA GLU A 367 -17.63 -8.70 -28.75
C GLU A 367 -17.20 -9.34 -30.08
N GLY A 368 -18.07 -9.26 -31.10
CA GLY A 368 -17.87 -9.88 -32.41
C GLY A 368 -18.21 -11.37 -32.46
N VAL A 369 -18.34 -12.06 -31.32
CA VAL A 369 -18.57 -13.52 -31.24
C VAL A 369 -20.03 -13.83 -30.90
N SER A 370 -20.78 -14.31 -31.90
CA SER A 370 -22.19 -14.71 -31.76
C SER A 370 -22.39 -15.99 -30.92
N GLY A 371 -23.62 -16.18 -30.43
CA GLY A 371 -24.12 -17.31 -29.65
C GLY A 371 -24.27 -16.99 -28.16
N ILE A 372 -24.80 -17.94 -27.39
CA ILE A 372 -25.18 -17.74 -25.97
C ILE A 372 -24.04 -17.13 -25.13
N SER A 373 -24.38 -16.06 -24.42
CA SER A 373 -23.59 -15.42 -23.37
C SER A 373 -24.45 -15.32 -22.10
N GLN A 374 -23.84 -15.21 -20.92
CA GLN A 374 -24.56 -15.04 -19.65
C GLN A 374 -24.04 -13.78 -18.93
N VAL A 375 -24.92 -13.03 -18.28
CA VAL A 375 -24.56 -11.85 -17.47
C VAL A 375 -24.61 -12.19 -15.98
N TYR A 376 -23.62 -11.69 -15.25
CA TYR A 376 -23.46 -11.82 -13.81
C TYR A 376 -23.21 -10.45 -13.17
N VAL A 377 -23.54 -10.33 -11.88
CA VAL A 377 -23.11 -9.22 -11.02
C VAL A 377 -22.49 -9.81 -9.76
N ARG A 378 -21.42 -9.19 -9.25
CA ARG A 378 -20.83 -9.47 -7.93
C ARG A 378 -20.43 -8.17 -7.23
N ASP A 379 -20.10 -8.26 -5.95
CA ASP A 379 -19.44 -7.17 -5.24
C ASP A 379 -18.01 -6.98 -5.76
N LEU A 380 -17.58 -5.72 -5.90
CA LEU A 380 -16.25 -5.33 -6.36
C LEU A 380 -15.32 -5.24 -5.15
N ASN A 381 -14.90 -6.42 -4.67
CA ASN A 381 -13.98 -6.62 -3.56
C ASN A 381 -13.05 -7.83 -3.84
N ALA A 382 -12.01 -8.01 -3.03
CA ALA A 382 -10.96 -9.01 -3.28
C ALA A 382 -11.44 -10.48 -3.33
N THR A 383 -12.62 -10.78 -2.78
CA THR A 383 -13.21 -12.13 -2.75
C THR A 383 -14.36 -12.31 -3.75
N GLY A 384 -14.78 -11.26 -4.46
CA GLY A 384 -15.85 -11.31 -5.46
C GLY A 384 -17.19 -11.79 -4.92
N THR A 385 -17.55 -11.42 -3.69
CA THR A 385 -18.74 -11.95 -2.98
C THR A 385 -20.06 -11.65 -3.68
N ASN A 386 -21.11 -12.38 -3.27
CA ASN A 386 -22.49 -12.18 -3.72
C ASN A 386 -22.66 -12.23 -5.25
N LEU A 387 -22.00 -13.21 -5.89
CA LEU A 387 -22.16 -13.51 -7.30
C LEU A 387 -23.61 -13.94 -7.61
N VAL A 388 -24.31 -13.15 -8.42
CA VAL A 388 -25.68 -13.41 -8.86
C VAL A 388 -25.74 -13.42 -10.38
N LYS A 389 -26.48 -14.37 -10.95
CA LYS A 389 -26.67 -14.57 -12.38
C LYS A 389 -28.00 -13.98 -12.86
N LEU A 390 -28.01 -13.32 -14.02
CA LEU A 390 -29.25 -12.94 -14.69
C LEU A 390 -29.92 -14.17 -15.32
N ASN A 391 -31.16 -14.49 -14.92
CA ASN A 391 -31.86 -15.68 -15.37
C ASN A 391 -32.60 -15.46 -16.72
N VAL A 392 -31.84 -15.39 -17.81
CA VAL A 392 -32.34 -15.30 -19.20
C VAL A 392 -31.54 -16.22 -20.12
N THR A 393 -32.10 -16.58 -21.28
CA THR A 393 -31.46 -17.50 -22.25
C THR A 393 -30.09 -17.01 -22.71
N SER A 394 -29.97 -15.72 -23.04
CA SER A 394 -28.70 -15.09 -23.43
C SER A 394 -28.67 -13.62 -23.03
N ALA A 395 -27.54 -13.15 -22.53
CA ALA A 395 -27.24 -11.77 -22.22
C ALA A 395 -25.74 -11.50 -22.38
N ALA A 396 -25.37 -10.40 -23.03
CA ALA A 396 -24.00 -9.97 -23.25
C ALA A 396 -23.84 -8.45 -23.06
N ILE A 397 -22.58 -8.04 -22.85
CA ILE A 397 -22.11 -6.65 -22.75
C ILE A 397 -23.00 -5.80 -21.83
N PRO A 398 -23.01 -6.11 -20.51
CA PRO A 398 -23.84 -5.40 -19.55
C PRO A 398 -23.33 -3.98 -19.34
N ARG A 399 -24.25 -3.00 -19.26
CA ARG A 399 -23.92 -1.62 -18.91
C ARG A 399 -24.84 -1.08 -17.84
N TRP A 400 -24.27 -0.43 -16.83
CA TRP A 400 -25.05 0.24 -15.79
C TRP A 400 -25.57 1.59 -16.27
N ARG A 401 -26.79 1.92 -15.83
CA ARG A 401 -27.38 3.26 -15.96
C ARG A 401 -28.31 3.54 -14.79
N VAL A 402 -28.58 4.82 -14.55
CA VAL A 402 -29.64 5.28 -13.64
C VAL A 402 -30.81 5.79 -14.48
N VAL A 403 -32.04 5.45 -14.09
CA VAL A 403 -33.28 5.89 -14.76
C VAL A 403 -34.29 6.29 -13.69
N GLY A 404 -34.61 7.58 -13.59
CA GLY A 404 -35.57 8.06 -12.58
C GLY A 404 -35.14 7.82 -11.11
N GLY A 405 -33.84 7.60 -10.87
CA GLY A 405 -33.29 7.19 -9.57
C GLY A 405 -33.07 5.69 -9.43
N ASP A 406 -33.70 4.85 -10.26
CA ASP A 406 -33.51 3.39 -10.22
C ASP A 406 -32.22 2.97 -10.93
N THR A 407 -31.48 2.04 -10.32
CA THR A 407 -30.30 1.42 -10.92
C THR A 407 -30.73 0.28 -11.86
N MET A 408 -30.33 0.39 -13.13
CA MET A 408 -30.66 -0.53 -14.20
C MET A 408 -29.39 -1.08 -14.86
N ILE A 409 -29.48 -2.31 -15.39
CA ILE A 409 -28.47 -2.91 -16.27
C ILE A 409 -29.09 -3.09 -17.66
N VAL A 410 -28.47 -2.50 -18.68
CA VAL A 410 -28.76 -2.75 -20.10
C VAL A 410 -27.94 -3.95 -20.56
N TYR A 411 -28.50 -4.80 -21.40
CA TYR A 411 -27.78 -5.93 -22.03
C TYR A 411 -28.37 -6.27 -23.40
N VAL A 412 -27.59 -6.97 -24.23
CA VAL A 412 -28.03 -7.46 -25.55
C VAL A 412 -28.15 -8.99 -25.60
N THR A 413 -28.98 -9.54 -26.49
CA THR A 413 -29.15 -11.00 -26.61
C THR A 413 -27.97 -11.72 -27.27
N ASP A 414 -27.20 -11.01 -28.09
CA ASP A 414 -26.05 -11.55 -28.84
C ASP A 414 -24.99 -10.47 -29.06
N ALA A 415 -23.72 -10.86 -28.97
CA ALA A 415 -22.55 -9.97 -29.10
C ALA A 415 -21.88 -10.05 -30.50
N GLY A 416 -22.50 -10.73 -31.47
CA GLY A 416 -21.97 -10.91 -32.82
C GLY A 416 -21.97 -9.64 -33.68
N THR A 417 -21.57 -9.79 -34.95
CA THR A 417 -21.49 -8.65 -35.87
C THR A 417 -22.86 -8.02 -36.20
N ASN A 418 -22.87 -6.70 -36.31
CA ASN A 418 -24.04 -5.92 -36.73
C ASN A 418 -24.05 -5.62 -38.25
N LYS A 419 -23.17 -6.25 -39.05
CA LYS A 419 -23.02 -5.99 -40.50
C LYS A 419 -24.31 -6.27 -41.28
N ASN A 420 -24.93 -7.45 -41.09
CA ASN A 420 -26.20 -7.78 -41.74
C ASN A 420 -27.38 -7.17 -40.94
N ASN A 421 -28.15 -6.30 -41.60
CA ASN A 421 -29.30 -5.63 -40.99
C ASN A 421 -30.44 -6.60 -40.59
N VAL A 422 -30.62 -7.70 -41.32
CA VAL A 422 -31.69 -8.69 -41.02
C VAL A 422 -31.32 -9.48 -39.76
N ASP A 423 -30.14 -10.10 -39.76
CA ASP A 423 -29.66 -10.94 -38.66
C ASP A 423 -29.53 -10.14 -37.36
N TRP A 424 -29.01 -8.91 -37.44
CA TRP A 424 -28.91 -8.01 -36.29
C TRP A 424 -30.29 -7.60 -35.73
N LYS A 425 -31.30 -7.39 -36.58
CA LYS A 425 -32.67 -7.07 -36.10
C LYS A 425 -33.42 -8.25 -35.48
N LEU A 426 -32.96 -9.48 -35.67
CA LEU A 426 -33.47 -10.64 -34.91
C LEU A 426 -32.96 -10.63 -33.46
N GLN A 427 -31.88 -9.92 -33.19
CA GLN A 427 -31.38 -9.67 -31.83
C GLN A 427 -32.14 -8.53 -31.16
N SER A 428 -31.88 -8.32 -29.87
CA SER A 428 -32.60 -7.30 -29.11
C SER A 428 -31.81 -6.77 -27.92
N THR A 429 -32.14 -5.54 -27.54
CA THR A 429 -31.60 -4.85 -26.37
C THR A 429 -32.67 -4.79 -25.28
N TRP A 430 -32.25 -5.07 -24.06
CA TRP A 430 -33.09 -5.20 -22.88
C TRP A 430 -32.50 -4.39 -21.74
N GLN A 431 -33.34 -4.07 -20.76
CA GLN A 431 -32.91 -3.58 -19.46
C GLN A 431 -33.53 -4.39 -18.33
N VAL A 432 -32.85 -4.46 -17.19
CA VAL A 432 -33.33 -5.12 -15.97
C VAL A 432 -32.96 -4.25 -14.76
N PRO A 433 -33.90 -3.99 -13.82
CA PRO A 433 -33.56 -3.30 -12.57
C PRO A 433 -32.70 -4.20 -11.69
N PHE A 434 -31.75 -3.61 -10.97
CA PHE A 434 -30.91 -4.32 -10.02
C PHE A 434 -30.86 -3.59 -8.67
N SER A 435 -31.43 -4.20 -7.64
CA SER A 435 -31.53 -3.63 -6.29
C SER A 435 -31.39 -4.73 -5.25
N ASN A 436 -30.91 -4.38 -4.05
CA ASN A 436 -30.75 -5.32 -2.92
C ASN A 436 -30.02 -6.64 -3.28
N GLY A 437 -29.05 -6.56 -4.21
CA GLY A 437 -28.26 -7.70 -4.69
C GLY A 437 -29.01 -8.64 -5.63
N LYS A 438 -30.12 -8.23 -6.25
CA LYS A 438 -30.97 -9.09 -7.08
C LYS A 438 -31.39 -8.41 -8.38
N PHE A 439 -31.41 -9.18 -9.46
CA PHE A 439 -32.09 -8.79 -10.70
C PHE A 439 -33.61 -8.83 -10.51
N GLY A 440 -34.31 -7.82 -11.01
CA GLY A 440 -35.77 -7.84 -11.16
C GLY A 440 -36.20 -8.42 -12.51
N LYS A 441 -37.28 -7.88 -13.08
CA LYS A 441 -37.85 -8.36 -14.34
C LYS A 441 -37.27 -7.61 -15.54
N SER A 442 -36.72 -8.32 -16.51
CA SER A 442 -36.25 -7.73 -17.76
C SER A 442 -37.38 -7.14 -18.60
N VAL A 443 -37.11 -6.00 -19.24
CA VAL A 443 -37.98 -5.29 -20.18
C VAL A 443 -37.22 -5.07 -21.47
N LYS A 444 -37.82 -5.42 -22.62
CA LYS A 444 -37.23 -5.17 -23.94
C LYS A 444 -37.32 -3.69 -24.26
N LEU A 445 -36.22 -3.09 -24.72
CA LEU A 445 -36.19 -1.69 -25.16
C LEU A 445 -36.44 -1.58 -26.66
N PHE A 446 -35.72 -2.37 -27.47
CA PHE A 446 -35.85 -2.35 -28.93
C PHE A 446 -35.20 -3.60 -29.58
N ASP A 447 -35.51 -3.80 -30.86
CA ASP A 447 -34.82 -4.74 -31.74
C ASP A 447 -33.41 -4.24 -32.08
N GLY A 448 -32.49 -5.15 -32.40
CA GLY A 448 -31.06 -4.86 -32.55
C GLY A 448 -30.28 -4.95 -31.24
N SER A 449 -29.01 -5.38 -31.34
CA SER A 449 -28.05 -5.35 -30.23
C SER A 449 -27.34 -3.98 -30.18
N PHE A 450 -27.83 -3.03 -29.38
CA PHE A 450 -27.14 -1.75 -29.11
C PHE A 450 -26.33 -1.82 -27.82
N HIS A 451 -25.17 -2.48 -27.91
CA HIS A 451 -24.26 -2.70 -26.79
C HIS A 451 -23.25 -1.57 -26.57
N GLY A 452 -23.29 -0.48 -27.35
CA GLY A 452 -22.41 0.69 -27.16
C GLY A 452 -22.96 1.73 -26.17
N GLY A 453 -24.18 1.52 -25.66
CA GLY A 453 -24.80 2.39 -24.66
C GLY A 453 -26.07 3.07 -25.15
N ILE A 454 -26.78 3.69 -24.21
CA ILE A 454 -28.05 4.38 -24.40
C ILE A 454 -28.04 5.65 -23.56
N SER A 455 -28.47 6.77 -24.12
CA SER A 455 -28.55 8.05 -23.42
C SER A 455 -29.51 8.02 -22.24
N GLU A 456 -29.30 8.93 -21.28
CA GLU A 456 -30.09 9.04 -20.05
C GLU A 456 -31.59 9.20 -20.33
N ASP A 457 -31.94 10.01 -21.34
CA ASP A 457 -33.31 10.22 -21.82
C ASP A 457 -33.86 9.09 -22.72
N GLY A 458 -33.03 8.10 -23.07
CA GLY A 458 -33.42 6.95 -23.90
C GLY A 458 -33.58 7.23 -25.40
N ASN A 459 -33.40 8.48 -25.84
CA ASN A 459 -33.65 8.88 -27.23
C ASN A 459 -32.51 8.52 -28.20
N LEU A 460 -31.31 8.23 -27.68
CA LEU A 460 -30.13 7.82 -28.46
C LEU A 460 -29.58 6.49 -27.96
N ALA A 461 -29.32 5.53 -28.85
CA ALA A 461 -28.60 4.28 -28.55
C ALA A 461 -27.62 3.93 -29.66
N VAL A 462 -26.46 3.34 -29.34
CA VAL A 462 -25.36 3.11 -30.30
C VAL A 462 -24.77 1.69 -30.25
N THR A 463 -24.14 1.25 -31.33
CA THR A 463 -23.33 0.02 -31.43
C THR A 463 -22.39 0.12 -32.62
N GLY A 464 -21.21 -0.50 -32.51
CA GLY A 464 -20.36 -0.81 -33.64
C GLY A 464 -19.70 -2.16 -33.49
N ALA A 465 -20.33 -3.19 -34.05
CA ALA A 465 -19.74 -4.50 -34.26
C ALA A 465 -19.58 -4.72 -35.77
N ARG A 466 -18.80 -3.82 -36.41
CA ARG A 466 -18.52 -3.58 -37.85
C ARG A 466 -19.15 -2.31 -38.45
N LEU A 467 -20.35 -1.90 -38.07
CA LEU A 467 -20.99 -0.68 -38.59
C LEU A 467 -21.46 0.20 -37.42
N LEU A 468 -21.22 1.50 -37.48
CA LEU A 468 -21.76 2.44 -36.49
C LEU A 468 -23.28 2.62 -36.71
N ARG A 469 -24.08 1.80 -36.00
CA ARG A 469 -25.54 1.89 -36.01
C ARG A 469 -26.02 2.69 -34.82
N VAL A 470 -26.98 3.57 -35.07
CA VAL A 470 -27.57 4.44 -34.08
C VAL A 470 -29.09 4.35 -34.13
N LYS A 471 -29.72 4.32 -32.96
CA LYS A 471 -31.15 4.56 -32.81
C LYS A 471 -31.34 5.98 -32.30
N SER A 472 -31.86 6.87 -33.13
CA SER A 472 -32.22 8.25 -32.74
C SER A 472 -33.71 8.46 -32.95
N ASP A 473 -34.41 8.92 -31.91
CA ASP A 473 -35.85 9.23 -31.96
C ASP A 473 -36.69 8.07 -32.53
N GLY A 474 -36.34 6.85 -32.12
CA GLY A 474 -36.96 5.59 -32.55
C GLY A 474 -36.52 5.05 -33.92
N LYS A 475 -35.81 5.83 -34.73
CA LYS A 475 -35.33 5.45 -36.07
C LYS A 475 -33.94 4.84 -36.03
N ASP A 476 -33.72 3.80 -36.83
CA ASP A 476 -32.39 3.19 -36.98
C ASP A 476 -31.64 3.86 -38.14
N ILE A 477 -30.42 4.33 -37.89
CA ILE A 477 -29.59 5.14 -38.79
C ILE A 477 -28.18 4.52 -38.83
N LEU A 478 -27.49 4.66 -39.95
CA LEU A 478 -26.05 4.42 -40.04
C LEU A 478 -25.33 5.77 -40.00
N TRP A 479 -24.39 5.92 -39.06
CA TRP A 479 -23.47 7.06 -39.02
C TRP A 479 -22.14 6.70 -39.73
N TYR A 480 -21.20 7.65 -39.76
CA TYR A 480 -19.84 7.44 -40.29
C TYR A 480 -19.82 6.85 -41.71
N ASN A 481 -20.71 7.35 -42.57
CA ASN A 481 -20.89 6.92 -43.96
C ASN A 481 -21.12 5.41 -44.19
N GLY A 482 -21.41 4.63 -43.14
CA GLY A 482 -21.47 3.17 -43.20
C GLY A 482 -20.11 2.49 -43.36
N GLU A 483 -19.01 3.21 -43.12
CA GLU A 483 -17.67 2.63 -43.07
C GLU A 483 -17.46 1.77 -41.80
N GLN A 484 -16.33 1.04 -41.75
CA GLN A 484 -16.11 0.09 -40.66
C GLN A 484 -15.75 0.79 -39.35
N ALA A 485 -16.53 0.52 -38.30
CA ALA A 485 -16.32 1.05 -36.95
C ALA A 485 -16.49 -0.04 -35.87
N CYS A 486 -15.72 0.06 -34.79
CA CYS A 486 -15.81 -0.82 -33.62
C CYS A 486 -15.53 -0.12 -32.29
N ASN A 487 -15.66 -0.86 -31.18
CA ASN A 487 -15.40 -0.41 -29.79
C ASN A 487 -16.21 0.85 -29.43
N VAL A 488 -17.46 0.90 -29.89
CA VAL A 488 -18.32 2.08 -29.77
C VAL A 488 -18.82 2.23 -28.34
N SER A 489 -18.64 3.42 -27.76
CA SER A 489 -19.14 3.77 -26.43
C SER A 489 -19.82 5.15 -26.43
N LEU A 490 -20.95 5.26 -25.73
CA LEU A 490 -21.73 6.50 -25.56
C LEU A 490 -21.46 7.17 -24.21
N SER A 491 -21.26 8.48 -24.24
CA SER A 491 -20.94 9.31 -23.07
C SER A 491 -21.99 9.23 -21.95
N LYS A 492 -21.55 8.97 -20.72
CA LYS A 492 -22.38 8.92 -19.48
C LYS A 492 -22.52 10.29 -18.79
N ASP A 493 -22.48 11.39 -19.55
CA ASP A 493 -22.34 12.79 -19.09
C ASP A 493 -23.39 13.78 -19.63
N SER A 494 -24.51 13.27 -20.16
CA SER A 494 -25.57 14.00 -20.90
C SER A 494 -25.18 14.62 -22.26
N THR A 495 -23.89 14.68 -22.64
CA THR A 495 -23.46 15.32 -23.91
C THR A 495 -23.81 14.51 -25.17
N LYS A 496 -24.17 13.23 -25.01
CA LYS A 496 -24.50 12.29 -26.09
C LYS A 496 -23.38 12.12 -27.14
N ARG A 497 -22.12 12.35 -26.76
CA ARG A 497 -20.95 12.09 -27.60
C ARG A 497 -20.70 10.59 -27.70
N THR A 498 -20.37 10.13 -28.90
CA THR A 498 -20.05 8.73 -29.18
C THR A 498 -18.57 8.62 -29.54
N LEU A 499 -17.81 7.81 -28.80
CA LEU A 499 -16.44 7.46 -29.17
C LEU A 499 -16.42 6.12 -29.92
N PHE A 500 -15.46 5.95 -30.83
CA PHE A 500 -15.28 4.71 -31.60
C PHE A 500 -13.91 4.64 -32.30
N LEU A 501 -13.54 3.44 -32.72
CA LEU A 501 -12.35 3.15 -33.52
C LEU A 501 -12.72 2.83 -34.96
N ASP A 502 -11.84 3.19 -35.90
CA ASP A 502 -12.02 2.99 -37.33
C ASP A 502 -10.80 2.32 -38.02
N PHE A 503 -11.01 1.86 -39.25
CA PHE A 503 -10.05 1.03 -39.98
C PHE A 503 -9.24 1.81 -41.02
N SER A 504 -8.75 3.00 -40.67
CA SER A 504 -8.08 3.94 -41.61
C SER A 504 -9.00 4.29 -42.78
N SER A 505 -10.20 4.76 -42.47
CA SER A 505 -11.26 4.97 -43.45
C SER A 505 -11.11 6.31 -44.20
N GLU A 506 -11.82 6.47 -45.32
CA GLU A 506 -11.74 7.71 -46.11
C GLU A 506 -12.31 8.89 -45.31
N THR A 507 -13.43 8.68 -44.59
CA THR A 507 -14.02 9.70 -43.71
C THR A 507 -13.05 10.09 -42.58
N GLY A 508 -12.39 9.11 -41.97
CA GLY A 508 -11.45 9.32 -40.88
C GLY A 508 -10.20 10.10 -41.31
N ASN A 509 -9.53 9.65 -42.37
CA ASN A 509 -8.35 10.32 -42.94
C ASN A 509 -8.70 11.75 -43.41
N ALA A 510 -9.87 11.97 -44.01
CA ALA A 510 -10.34 13.30 -44.42
C ALA A 510 -10.60 14.23 -43.22
N PHE A 511 -11.23 13.73 -42.15
CA PHE A 511 -11.47 14.51 -40.93
C PHE A 511 -10.17 14.86 -40.18
N VAL A 512 -9.25 13.91 -40.11
CA VAL A 512 -7.94 14.07 -39.46
C VAL A 512 -6.96 14.92 -40.29
N GLY A 513 -7.20 15.06 -41.60
CA GLY A 513 -6.36 15.82 -42.52
C GLY A 513 -5.04 15.14 -42.90
N LYS A 514 -4.86 13.86 -42.53
CA LYS A 514 -3.73 13.00 -42.91
C LYS A 514 -4.08 11.52 -42.70
N ASP A 515 -3.38 10.66 -43.42
CA ASP A 515 -3.46 9.21 -43.24
C ASP A 515 -2.92 8.77 -41.87
N TYR A 516 -3.46 7.67 -41.36
CA TYR A 516 -3.05 6.97 -40.14
C TYR A 516 -3.37 5.47 -40.27
N ALA A 517 -2.78 4.60 -39.46
CA ALA A 517 -3.05 3.16 -39.51
C ALA A 517 -4.31 2.75 -38.71
N VAL A 518 -4.83 1.54 -38.96
CA VAL A 518 -6.02 0.99 -38.26
C VAL A 518 -5.89 1.18 -36.75
N HIS A 519 -6.94 1.75 -36.12
CA HIS A 519 -7.00 2.04 -34.69
C HIS A 519 -5.92 2.99 -34.12
N GLU A 520 -5.12 3.71 -34.93
CA GLU A 520 -4.21 4.76 -34.42
C GLU A 520 -4.98 6.00 -33.90
N ARG A 521 -6.28 6.11 -34.22
CA ARG A 521 -7.14 7.23 -33.87
C ARG A 521 -8.37 6.76 -33.10
N LEU A 522 -8.63 7.44 -31.99
CA LEU A 522 -9.93 7.45 -31.34
C LEU A 522 -10.75 8.62 -31.92
N LEU A 523 -11.89 8.31 -32.53
CA LEU A 523 -12.78 9.29 -33.16
C LEU A 523 -13.99 9.57 -32.27
N PHE A 524 -14.47 10.80 -32.34
CA PHE A 524 -15.63 11.26 -31.57
C PHE A 524 -16.66 11.87 -32.50
N ALA A 525 -17.89 11.34 -32.45
CA ALA A 525 -19.07 11.95 -33.03
C ALA A 525 -19.90 12.64 -31.95
N ASP A 526 -20.61 13.70 -32.33
CA ASP A 526 -21.61 14.34 -31.47
C ASP A 526 -22.97 13.60 -31.49
N SER A 527 -24.04 14.29 -31.11
CA SER A 527 -25.39 13.71 -31.07
C SER A 527 -26.10 13.65 -32.43
N THR A 528 -25.62 14.34 -33.47
CA THR A 528 -26.12 14.23 -34.85
C THR A 528 -25.35 13.22 -35.67
N GLY A 529 -24.14 12.84 -35.22
CA GLY A 529 -23.25 11.89 -35.88
C GLY A 529 -22.09 12.57 -36.61
N ASP A 530 -21.94 13.88 -36.44
CA ASP A 530 -20.88 14.67 -37.05
C ASP A 530 -19.58 14.49 -36.24
N LEU A 531 -18.46 14.33 -36.93
CA LEU A 531 -17.15 14.19 -36.30
C LEU A 531 -16.71 15.51 -35.68
N ILE A 532 -16.35 15.48 -34.40
CA ILE A 532 -15.98 16.67 -33.61
C ILE A 532 -14.56 16.63 -33.05
N GLN A 533 -13.95 15.45 -32.90
CA GLN A 533 -12.61 15.31 -32.34
C GLN A 533 -11.94 14.00 -32.80
N SER A 534 -10.60 14.01 -32.84
CA SER A 534 -9.76 12.83 -32.98
C SER A 534 -8.59 12.92 -31.99
N ILE A 535 -8.33 11.83 -31.26
CA ILE A 535 -7.16 11.70 -30.37
C ILE A 535 -6.26 10.61 -30.95
N ALA A 536 -4.95 10.87 -31.00
CA ALA A 536 -3.96 9.89 -31.43
C ALA A 536 -3.51 8.99 -30.28
N VAL A 537 -3.29 7.72 -30.58
CA VAL A 537 -2.62 6.77 -29.67
C VAL A 537 -1.13 7.12 -29.54
N PRO A 538 -0.44 6.74 -28.45
CA PRO A 538 1.02 6.87 -28.36
C PRO A 538 1.73 6.09 -29.46
N LYS A 539 2.86 6.60 -29.95
CA LYS A 539 3.61 6.01 -31.07
C LYS A 539 4.02 4.56 -30.78
N GLY A 540 3.77 3.65 -31.73
CA GLY A 540 4.10 2.23 -31.63
C GLY A 540 2.97 1.35 -31.09
N TYR A 541 1.80 1.94 -30.88
CA TYR A 541 0.61 1.25 -30.37
C TYR A 541 -0.62 1.54 -31.25
N THR A 542 -1.70 0.81 -30.99
CA THR A 542 -3.07 1.05 -31.49
C THR A 542 -4.06 0.99 -30.34
N PHE A 543 -5.19 1.71 -30.41
CA PHE A 543 -6.23 1.60 -29.39
C PHE A 543 -7.03 0.30 -29.53
N ASP A 544 -7.53 -0.24 -28.41
CA ASP A 544 -8.63 -1.20 -28.37
C ASP A 544 -9.45 -0.99 -27.07
N HIS A 545 -10.59 -1.67 -26.96
CA HIS A 545 -11.44 -1.73 -25.78
C HIS A 545 -11.78 -0.36 -25.16
N THR A 546 -12.09 0.62 -26.00
CA THR A 546 -12.37 2.00 -25.61
C THR A 546 -13.73 2.17 -24.95
N GLU A 547 -13.77 2.83 -23.79
CA GLU A 547 -14.98 3.06 -23.00
C GLU A 547 -15.05 4.46 -22.39
N TRP A 548 -16.26 5.05 -22.30
CA TRP A 548 -16.48 6.25 -21.50
C TRP A 548 -16.49 5.92 -20.00
N SER A 549 -15.83 6.75 -19.21
CA SER A 549 -16.05 6.78 -17.77
C SER A 549 -17.46 7.29 -17.45
N ASN A 550 -17.87 7.18 -16.19
CA ASN A 550 -19.13 7.78 -15.73
C ASN A 550 -19.05 9.31 -15.63
N VAL A 551 -17.87 9.92 -15.51
CA VAL A 551 -17.68 11.39 -15.44
C VAL A 551 -17.44 12.04 -16.81
N ARG A 552 -17.72 13.35 -16.90
CA ARG A 552 -17.58 14.15 -18.12
C ARG A 552 -16.13 14.21 -18.59
N ASN A 553 -15.94 14.15 -19.90
CA ASN A 553 -14.64 14.28 -20.59
C ASN A 553 -13.60 13.18 -20.31
N ILE A 554 -13.90 12.15 -19.52
CA ILE A 554 -12.95 11.06 -19.25
C ILE A 554 -13.38 9.79 -19.97
N ALA A 555 -12.46 9.22 -20.74
CA ALA A 555 -12.57 7.88 -21.30
C ALA A 555 -11.39 7.01 -20.82
N VAL A 556 -11.48 5.71 -21.06
CA VAL A 556 -10.43 4.72 -20.82
C VAL A 556 -10.28 3.83 -22.04
N ALA A 557 -9.08 3.37 -22.33
CA ALA A 557 -8.82 2.43 -23.41
C ALA A 557 -7.66 1.50 -23.07
N THR A 558 -7.65 0.32 -23.66
CA THR A 558 -6.45 -0.49 -23.79
C THR A 558 -5.65 0.01 -24.99
N VAL A 559 -4.33 -0.23 -24.99
CA VAL A 559 -3.53 -0.14 -26.22
C VAL A 559 -2.82 -1.45 -26.51
N ALA A 560 -2.82 -1.84 -27.79
CA ALA A 560 -2.08 -2.99 -28.30
C ALA A 560 -0.74 -2.54 -28.92
N ASN A 561 0.31 -3.34 -28.76
CA ASN A 561 1.62 -3.10 -29.39
C ASN A 561 1.66 -3.60 -30.84
N THR A 562 2.81 -3.50 -31.51
CA THR A 562 2.99 -3.95 -32.91
C THR A 562 2.78 -5.46 -33.13
N ASP A 563 2.89 -6.27 -32.09
CA ASP A 563 2.66 -7.72 -32.13
C ASP A 563 1.20 -8.09 -31.80
N GLY A 564 0.38 -7.10 -31.46
CA GLY A 564 -1.04 -7.24 -31.12
C GLY A 564 -1.33 -7.50 -29.64
N ALA A 565 -0.32 -7.44 -28.76
CA ALA A 565 -0.48 -7.70 -27.32
C ALA A 565 -0.97 -6.45 -26.58
N HIS A 566 -1.95 -6.62 -25.69
CA HIS A 566 -2.69 -5.55 -25.00
C HIS A 566 -1.95 -5.02 -23.76
N VAL A 567 -0.77 -4.43 -23.97
CA VAL A 567 0.23 -4.23 -22.90
C VAL A 567 -0.04 -3.08 -21.92
N ALA A 568 -1.01 -2.20 -22.16
CA ALA A 568 -1.28 -1.07 -21.27
C ALA A 568 -2.73 -0.56 -21.31
N ILE A 569 -3.17 0.03 -20.19
CA ILE A 569 -4.44 0.77 -20.09
C ILE A 569 -4.14 2.26 -19.92
N TYR A 570 -4.88 3.11 -20.64
CA TYR A 570 -4.77 4.57 -20.59
C TYR A 570 -6.10 5.23 -20.20
N LEU A 571 -6.04 6.23 -19.33
CA LEU A 571 -7.07 7.26 -19.15
C LEU A 571 -6.86 8.33 -20.22
N ILE A 572 -7.96 8.71 -20.87
CA ILE A 572 -8.00 9.67 -21.96
C ILE A 572 -8.82 10.88 -21.49
N ASN A 573 -8.19 12.04 -21.34
CA ASN A 573 -8.90 13.28 -21.10
C ASN A 573 -9.30 13.90 -22.45
N THR A 574 -10.59 13.84 -22.80
CA THR A 574 -11.08 14.36 -24.08
C THR A 574 -11.10 15.89 -24.13
N GLN A 575 -10.87 16.60 -23.02
CA GLN A 575 -10.90 18.06 -23.01
C GLN A 575 -9.61 18.68 -23.59
N ASP A 576 -8.46 18.10 -23.27
CA ASP A 576 -7.12 18.55 -23.71
C ASP A 576 -6.40 17.50 -24.58
N SER A 577 -7.00 16.32 -24.76
CA SER A 577 -6.44 15.16 -25.48
C SER A 577 -5.21 14.53 -24.81
N SER A 578 -5.00 14.78 -23.50
CA SER A 578 -3.94 14.14 -22.72
C SER A 578 -4.24 12.67 -22.41
N LEU A 579 -3.17 11.91 -22.24
CA LEU A 579 -3.19 10.47 -22.00
C LEU A 579 -2.38 10.14 -20.74
N LEU A 580 -3.01 9.61 -19.70
CA LEU A 580 -2.31 9.04 -18.53
C LEU A 580 -2.32 7.52 -18.63
N LYS A 581 -1.14 6.89 -18.62
CA LYS A 581 -1.04 5.43 -18.53
C LYS A 581 -1.40 5.00 -17.10
N LEU A 582 -2.44 4.19 -16.95
CA LEU A 582 -2.95 3.73 -15.66
C LEU A 582 -2.25 2.47 -15.17
N ALA A 583 -2.03 1.52 -16.08
CA ALA A 583 -1.42 0.22 -15.79
C ALA A 583 -0.71 -0.36 -17.02
N GLU A 584 0.27 -1.22 -16.77
CA GLU A 584 1.00 -2.03 -17.77
C GLU A 584 0.95 -3.52 -17.39
N GLY A 585 0.98 -4.41 -18.37
CA GLY A 585 1.01 -5.86 -18.18
C GLY A 585 1.15 -6.59 -19.52
N ASP A 586 0.91 -7.90 -19.54
CA ASP A 586 1.03 -8.68 -20.78
C ASP A 586 -0.21 -8.56 -21.68
N GLU A 587 -1.41 -8.83 -21.14
CA GLU A 587 -2.69 -8.77 -21.86
C GLU A 587 -3.83 -8.19 -20.98
N LEU A 588 -4.09 -6.90 -21.12
CA LEU A 588 -5.06 -6.13 -20.31
C LEU A 588 -6.32 -5.76 -21.11
N TRP A 589 -7.41 -6.51 -20.93
CA TRP A 589 -8.61 -6.42 -21.78
C TRP A 589 -9.79 -5.71 -21.12
N HIS A 590 -10.68 -5.12 -21.92
CA HIS A 590 -11.97 -4.53 -21.51
C HIS A 590 -11.95 -3.65 -20.24
N PRO A 591 -11.21 -2.52 -20.23
CA PRO A 591 -11.18 -1.62 -19.08
C PRO A 591 -12.50 -0.83 -18.93
N SER A 592 -12.92 -0.61 -17.69
CA SER A 592 -13.98 0.34 -17.32
C SER A 592 -13.56 1.14 -16.09
N LEU A 593 -13.74 2.47 -16.16
CA LEU A 593 -13.30 3.42 -15.14
C LEU A 593 -14.51 4.13 -14.50
N TRP A 594 -14.66 3.97 -13.19
CA TRP A 594 -15.69 4.63 -12.38
C TRP A 594 -15.06 5.67 -11.45
N VAL A 595 -15.76 6.79 -11.26
CA VAL A 595 -15.40 7.90 -10.36
C VAL A 595 -16.62 8.30 -9.52
N ASN A 596 -16.45 8.58 -8.24
CA ASN A 596 -17.55 9.03 -7.38
C ASN A 596 -17.95 10.48 -7.69
N LYS A 597 -19.09 10.66 -8.38
CA LYS A 597 -19.61 11.98 -8.76
C LYS A 597 -19.95 12.89 -7.59
N ALA A 598 -20.34 12.35 -6.43
CA ALA A 598 -20.82 13.15 -5.29
C ALA A 598 -19.70 14.05 -4.71
N VAL A 599 -18.48 13.51 -4.64
CA VAL A 599 -17.31 14.19 -4.09
C VAL A 599 -16.91 15.42 -4.91
N ILE A 600 -17.08 15.34 -6.24
CA ILE A 600 -16.75 16.44 -7.17
C ILE A 600 -17.68 17.65 -6.96
N THR A 601 -18.86 17.45 -6.37
CA THR A 601 -19.85 18.51 -6.10
C THR A 601 -19.74 19.15 -4.71
N LEU A 602 -18.74 18.78 -3.90
CA LEU A 602 -18.55 19.34 -2.56
C LEU A 602 -18.14 20.82 -2.57
N ASN A 603 -18.27 21.44 -1.39
CA ASN A 603 -18.28 22.88 -1.22
C ASN A 603 -16.95 23.55 -1.63
N LYS A 604 -17.05 24.61 -2.44
CA LYS A 604 -15.91 25.41 -2.94
C LYS A 604 -15.29 26.37 -1.91
N SER A 605 -15.89 26.54 -0.73
CA SER A 605 -15.32 27.42 0.31
C SER A 605 -14.22 26.75 1.15
N LEU A 606 -14.05 25.43 1.02
CA LEU A 606 -13.02 24.64 1.68
C LEU A 606 -11.93 24.28 0.67
N ASP A 607 -10.68 24.32 1.11
CA ASP A 607 -9.55 23.89 0.29
C ASP A 607 -9.47 22.36 0.26
N ALA A 608 -9.62 21.76 -0.92
CA ALA A 608 -9.61 20.30 -1.12
C ALA A 608 -8.21 19.66 -1.14
N ASP A 609 -7.13 20.46 -1.07
CA ASP A 609 -5.77 19.98 -0.85
C ASP A 609 -5.36 20.04 0.63
N SER A 610 -6.04 20.89 1.43
CA SER A 610 -5.73 21.09 2.85
C SER A 610 -6.75 20.46 3.81
N THR A 611 -8.05 20.58 3.55
CA THR A 611 -9.12 20.16 4.48
C THR A 611 -9.07 18.66 4.75
N GLY A 612 -8.90 18.25 6.01
CA GLY A 612 -8.84 16.84 6.41
C GLY A 612 -7.60 16.08 5.92
N ALA A 613 -6.63 16.75 5.28
CA ALA A 613 -5.39 16.15 4.79
C ALA A 613 -4.39 15.89 5.92
N TYR A 614 -4.78 15.04 6.88
CA TYR A 614 -3.98 14.62 8.04
C TYR A 614 -2.90 13.57 7.69
N TYR A 615 -2.73 13.27 6.41
CA TYR A 615 -1.78 12.32 5.83
C TYR A 615 -1.62 12.65 4.35
N ILE A 616 -0.45 12.36 3.77
CA ILE A 616 -0.12 12.56 2.35
C ILE A 616 0.69 11.36 1.82
N ALA A 617 0.89 11.29 0.50
CA ALA A 617 1.73 10.26 -0.11
C ALA A 617 3.13 10.19 0.53
N GLY A 618 3.60 8.99 0.86
CA GLY A 618 4.88 8.77 1.54
C GLY A 618 4.89 8.96 3.05
N GLY A 619 3.79 9.38 3.69
CA GLY A 619 3.75 9.53 5.14
C GLY A 619 3.89 8.20 5.92
N THR A 620 4.27 8.29 7.19
CA THR A 620 4.56 7.12 8.03
C THR A 620 3.30 6.31 8.40
N TRP A 621 3.48 5.11 8.96
CA TRP A 621 2.38 4.32 9.51
C TRP A 621 1.59 5.09 10.60
N SER A 622 2.29 5.80 11.50
CA SER A 622 1.66 6.63 12.52
C SER A 622 0.80 7.75 11.92
N ALA A 623 1.21 8.32 10.78
CA ALA A 623 0.42 9.28 10.03
C ALA A 623 -0.84 8.66 9.40
N GLN A 624 -0.73 7.48 8.79
CA GLN A 624 -1.88 6.74 8.25
C GLN A 624 -2.90 6.41 9.34
N MET A 625 -2.42 5.95 10.50
CA MET A 625 -3.25 5.72 11.68
C MET A 625 -3.98 7.01 12.09
N LEU A 626 -3.25 8.12 12.29
CA LEU A 626 -3.85 9.38 12.71
C LEU A 626 -4.89 9.89 11.70
N ARG A 627 -4.67 9.75 10.39
CA ARG A 627 -5.67 10.08 9.36
C ARG A 627 -6.98 9.27 9.50
N VAL A 628 -6.92 8.00 9.89
CA VAL A 628 -8.14 7.20 10.16
C VAL A 628 -8.77 7.58 11.50
N LYS A 629 -7.95 7.85 12.53
CA LYS A 629 -8.42 8.22 13.87
C LYS A 629 -9.07 9.61 13.91
N MET A 630 -8.52 10.59 13.18
CA MET A 630 -9.14 11.91 12.98
C MET A 630 -10.47 11.81 12.23
N GLU A 631 -10.59 10.95 11.21
CA GLU A 631 -11.87 10.71 10.54
C GLU A 631 -12.91 10.12 11.51
N LEU A 632 -12.53 9.13 12.32
CA LEU A 632 -13.40 8.57 13.37
C LEU A 632 -13.86 9.65 14.36
N PHE A 633 -12.94 10.48 14.85
CA PHE A 633 -13.25 11.62 15.72
C PHE A 633 -14.28 12.57 15.07
N TRP A 634 -14.01 13.07 13.86
CA TRP A 634 -14.89 14.02 13.17
C TRP A 634 -16.29 13.47 12.90
N LYS A 635 -16.41 12.16 12.64
CA LYS A 635 -17.71 11.46 12.48
C LYS A 635 -18.44 11.21 13.80
N MET A 636 -17.72 11.12 14.90
CA MET A 636 -18.26 10.82 16.24
C MET A 636 -18.47 12.07 17.11
N LYS A 637 -17.95 13.25 16.73
CA LYS A 637 -17.91 14.46 17.57
C LYS A 637 -19.22 14.77 18.32
N ASP A 638 -20.38 14.65 17.67
CA ASP A 638 -21.68 15.00 18.25
C ASP A 638 -22.27 13.93 19.18
N THR A 639 -21.65 12.76 19.25
CA THR A 639 -22.07 11.61 20.06
C THR A 639 -21.01 11.11 21.03
N LEU A 640 -19.76 11.57 20.90
CA LEU A 640 -18.63 11.14 21.72
C LEU A 640 -18.75 11.62 23.17
N GLU A 641 -18.60 10.69 24.11
CA GLU A 641 -18.61 10.97 25.55
C GLU A 641 -17.24 10.72 26.20
N TYR A 642 -16.38 9.90 25.60
CA TYR A 642 -15.09 9.51 26.16
C TYR A 642 -13.99 9.52 25.09
N ALA A 643 -12.80 10.01 25.44
CA ALA A 643 -11.64 10.01 24.55
C ALA A 643 -10.43 9.34 25.22
N PHE A 644 -9.82 8.36 24.56
CA PHE A 644 -8.60 7.70 25.02
C PHE A 644 -7.42 8.24 24.20
N ILE A 645 -6.55 9.06 24.80
CA ILE A 645 -5.50 9.81 24.11
C ILE A 645 -4.16 9.56 24.80
N GLY A 646 -3.08 9.30 24.06
CA GLY A 646 -1.77 9.02 24.65
C GLY A 646 -0.85 8.24 23.73
N SER A 647 0.16 7.59 24.30
CA SER A 647 1.15 6.80 23.55
C SER A 647 0.55 5.52 22.94
N SER A 648 1.39 4.71 22.30
CA SER A 648 1.05 3.35 21.86
C SER A 648 0.53 2.44 22.99
N ARG A 649 0.79 2.78 24.26
CA ARG A 649 0.21 2.07 25.42
C ARG A 649 -1.29 2.30 25.54
N VAL A 650 -1.80 3.49 25.18
CA VAL A 650 -3.24 3.73 25.02
C VAL A 650 -3.77 3.01 23.77
N GLU A 651 -3.07 3.12 22.64
CA GLU A 651 -3.44 2.53 21.34
C GLU A 651 -3.82 1.05 21.41
N VAL A 652 -3.00 0.26 22.13
CA VAL A 652 -3.18 -1.20 22.31
C VAL A 652 -3.76 -1.57 23.68
N GLY A 653 -3.87 -0.63 24.62
CA GLY A 653 -4.30 -0.86 26.00
C GLY A 653 -5.76 -0.56 26.27
N LEU A 654 -6.36 0.46 25.64
CA LEU A 654 -7.76 0.83 25.89
C LEU A 654 -8.64 0.47 24.70
N ASN A 655 -9.66 -0.36 24.92
CA ASN A 655 -10.49 -0.92 23.86
C ASN A 655 -11.93 -0.38 23.89
N PRO A 656 -12.32 0.59 23.04
CA PRO A 656 -13.68 1.11 22.97
C PRO A 656 -14.75 0.05 22.65
N THR A 657 -14.41 -1.07 22.01
CA THR A 657 -15.40 -2.08 21.58
C THR A 657 -15.99 -2.91 22.72
N ILE A 658 -15.40 -2.85 23.91
CA ILE A 658 -15.86 -3.51 25.15
C ILE A 658 -16.15 -2.51 26.27
N PHE A 659 -15.94 -1.22 26.02
CA PHE A 659 -16.22 -0.14 26.96
C PHE A 659 -17.73 0.14 26.95
N THR A 660 -18.33 0.36 28.12
CA THR A 660 -19.81 0.39 28.24
C THR A 660 -20.36 1.62 28.96
N SER A 661 -19.51 2.51 29.48
CA SER A 661 -19.92 3.79 30.08
C SER A 661 -20.43 4.80 29.04
N GLY A 662 -20.03 4.67 27.77
CA GLY A 662 -20.59 5.47 26.67
C GLY A 662 -19.76 5.40 25.38
N PRO A 663 -20.13 6.16 24.34
CA PRO A 663 -19.39 6.21 23.07
C PRO A 663 -17.96 6.73 23.27
N ALA A 664 -16.98 5.91 22.89
CA ALA A 664 -15.56 6.18 23.08
C ALA A 664 -14.76 6.04 21.77
N VAL A 665 -13.66 6.78 21.65
CA VAL A 665 -12.67 6.66 20.56
C VAL A 665 -11.26 6.58 21.12
N ASN A 666 -10.41 5.76 20.50
CA ASN A 666 -9.00 5.63 20.85
C ASN A 666 -8.11 6.39 19.85
N MET A 667 -7.59 7.53 20.28
CA MET A 667 -6.62 8.35 19.57
C MET A 667 -5.17 7.95 19.81
N GLY A 668 -4.88 7.11 20.82
CA GLY A 668 -3.52 6.78 21.23
C GLY A 668 -2.62 6.32 20.08
N HIS A 669 -1.37 6.77 20.03
CA HIS A 669 -0.46 6.49 18.92
C HIS A 669 1.01 6.44 19.35
N SER A 670 1.82 5.63 18.65
CA SER A 670 3.26 5.45 18.92
C SER A 670 4.12 6.74 18.94
N ALA A 671 3.67 7.81 18.29
CA ALA A 671 4.38 9.08 18.27
C ALA A 671 3.91 10.07 19.36
N SER A 672 2.98 9.67 20.23
CA SER A 672 2.45 10.58 21.25
C SER A 672 3.31 10.63 22.51
N VAL A 673 3.49 11.85 23.01
CA VAL A 673 3.97 12.17 24.35
C VAL A 673 2.90 13.00 25.07
N LEU A 674 3.14 13.41 26.31
CA LEU A 674 2.18 14.22 27.06
C LEU A 674 1.83 15.55 26.36
N THR A 675 2.78 16.14 25.61
CA THR A 675 2.58 17.43 24.94
C THR A 675 1.59 17.32 23.78
N SER A 676 1.67 16.30 22.94
CA SER A 676 0.68 15.99 21.90
C SER A 676 -0.65 15.53 22.49
N THR A 677 -0.63 14.74 23.57
CA THR A 677 -1.83 14.30 24.30
C THR A 677 -2.69 15.47 24.77
N ILE A 678 -2.06 16.48 25.38
CA ILE A 678 -2.74 17.71 25.83
C ILE A 678 -3.22 18.53 24.63
N TYR A 679 -2.39 18.70 23.59
CA TYR A 679 -2.79 19.44 22.40
C TYR A 679 -4.03 18.86 21.71
N GLU A 680 -4.10 17.53 21.52
CA GLU A 680 -5.27 16.89 20.92
C GLU A 680 -6.51 17.10 21.77
N ALA A 681 -6.38 16.90 23.08
CA ALA A 681 -7.46 17.09 24.04
C ALA A 681 -8.01 18.53 24.01
N GLU A 682 -7.14 19.54 24.02
CA GLU A 682 -7.52 20.95 24.06
C GLU A 682 -8.06 21.46 22.71
N ASN A 683 -7.35 21.20 21.60
CA ASN A 683 -7.67 21.82 20.31
C ASN A 683 -8.78 21.11 19.54
N TYR A 684 -8.95 19.80 19.71
CA TYR A 684 -9.99 19.03 19.02
C TYR A 684 -11.13 18.60 19.94
N PHE A 685 -10.84 17.83 20.98
CA PHE A 685 -11.89 17.19 21.79
C PHE A 685 -12.69 18.18 22.63
N MET A 686 -12.01 19.07 23.38
CA MET A 686 -12.66 20.09 24.22
C MET A 686 -13.39 21.19 23.43
N ASN A 687 -13.19 21.26 22.11
CA ASN A 687 -13.80 22.24 21.21
C ASN A 687 -14.99 21.67 20.42
N HIS A 688 -14.91 20.40 19.97
CA HIS A 688 -15.91 19.82 19.06
C HIS A 688 -16.74 18.66 19.62
N ALA A 689 -16.40 18.11 20.79
CA ALA A 689 -17.17 17.02 21.41
C ALA A 689 -18.06 17.56 22.57
N PRO A 690 -19.25 18.12 22.30
CA PRO A 690 -20.09 18.80 23.30
C PRO A 690 -20.68 17.86 24.38
N LYS A 691 -20.47 16.56 24.28
CA LYS A 691 -20.91 15.55 25.25
C LYS A 691 -19.75 14.89 26.01
N LEU A 692 -18.53 15.35 25.80
CA LEU A 692 -17.33 14.76 26.41
C LEU A 692 -17.39 14.85 27.94
N LYS A 693 -17.40 13.68 28.59
CA LYS A 693 -17.42 13.51 30.05
C LYS A 693 -16.02 13.30 30.62
N ALA A 694 -15.17 12.54 29.93
CA ALA A 694 -13.84 12.21 30.43
C ALA A 694 -12.80 11.90 29.33
N PHE A 695 -11.55 12.21 29.64
CA PHE A 695 -10.36 11.68 28.99
C PHE A 695 -9.79 10.51 29.80
N ALA A 696 -9.25 9.50 29.12
CA ALA A 696 -8.27 8.58 29.69
C ALA A 696 -6.93 8.80 28.99
N ILE A 697 -5.90 9.15 29.75
CA ILE A 697 -4.58 9.51 29.23
C ILE A 697 -3.48 8.61 29.78
N SER A 698 -2.41 8.39 29.03
CA SER A 698 -1.21 7.73 29.57
C SER A 698 -0.31 8.70 30.33
N ILE A 699 0.21 8.23 31.47
CA ILE A 699 1.19 8.92 32.30
C ILE A 699 2.54 8.22 32.11
N ASP A 700 3.11 8.43 30.93
CA ASP A 700 4.33 7.76 30.46
C ASP A 700 5.59 8.46 30.99
N ILE A 701 5.88 8.30 32.29
CA ILE A 701 7.03 8.92 32.98
C ILE A 701 8.37 8.63 32.27
N ASP A 702 8.47 7.49 31.58
CA ASP A 702 9.64 7.07 30.81
C ASP A 702 9.76 7.71 29.42
N LEU A 703 8.68 8.29 28.89
CA LEU A 703 8.70 9.05 27.64
C LEU A 703 8.89 10.56 27.85
N TRP A 704 8.90 11.04 29.10
CA TRP A 704 9.10 12.46 29.46
C TRP A 704 10.53 12.99 29.22
N LYS A 705 11.32 12.32 28.40
CA LYS A 705 12.69 12.68 28.01
C LYS A 705 12.78 13.75 26.91
N SER A 706 11.64 14.14 26.31
CA SER A 706 11.53 15.26 25.37
C SER A 706 10.20 15.99 25.55
N ASN A 707 10.15 17.27 25.17
CA ASN A 707 8.93 18.08 25.10
C ASN A 707 8.47 18.36 23.65
N THR A 708 9.24 17.95 22.64
CA THR A 708 8.94 18.21 21.23
C THR A 708 7.67 17.48 20.80
N SER A 709 6.62 18.23 20.45
CA SER A 709 5.38 17.67 19.94
C SER A 709 5.61 17.01 18.57
N PHE A 710 5.15 15.77 18.40
CA PHE A 710 4.96 15.15 17.08
C PHE A 710 3.48 15.22 16.70
N LEU A 711 3.03 16.44 16.42
CA LEU A 711 1.87 16.65 15.55
C LEU A 711 2.44 16.84 14.17
N PRO A 712 2.04 16.01 13.19
CA PRO A 712 2.72 16.02 11.92
C PRO A 712 2.36 17.29 11.13
N SER A 713 3.36 17.84 10.45
CA SER A 713 3.27 19.05 9.61
C SER A 713 2.45 18.87 8.32
N TYR A 714 1.45 17.98 8.34
CA TYR A 714 0.56 17.75 7.20
C TYR A 714 -0.44 18.90 7.04
N PRO A 715 -0.89 19.17 5.79
CA PRO A 715 -1.76 20.30 5.49
C PRO A 715 -3.01 20.38 6.37
N GLY A 716 -3.63 19.25 6.74
CA GLY A 716 -4.85 19.23 7.57
C GLY A 716 -4.68 19.88 8.94
N TYR A 717 -3.62 19.55 9.69
CA TYR A 717 -3.37 20.12 11.01
C TYR A 717 -3.05 21.61 10.94
N VAL A 718 -2.22 22.00 9.96
CA VAL A 718 -1.86 23.40 9.69
C VAL A 718 -3.08 24.21 9.24
N TYR A 719 -3.98 23.61 8.47
CA TYR A 719 -5.21 24.25 7.99
C TYR A 719 -6.19 24.46 9.14
N ASP A 720 -6.38 23.47 10.02
CA ASP A 720 -7.19 23.62 11.23
C ASP A 720 -6.63 24.74 12.14
N GLU A 721 -5.33 24.75 12.41
CA GLU A 721 -4.68 25.79 13.23
C GLU A 721 -4.87 27.19 12.64
N ASN A 722 -4.66 27.36 11.32
CA ASN A 722 -4.88 28.64 10.63
C ASN A 722 -6.35 29.11 10.65
N HIS A 723 -7.31 28.22 10.90
CA HIS A 723 -8.72 28.54 11.10
C HIS A 723 -9.13 28.51 12.58
N ASN A 724 -8.17 28.64 13.50
CA ASN A 724 -8.39 28.63 14.95
C ASN A 724 -9.19 27.40 15.40
N PHE A 725 -8.84 26.24 14.85
CA PHE A 725 -9.50 24.94 15.03
C PHE A 725 -11.02 25.00 14.90
N TRP A 726 -11.57 25.84 14.01
CA TRP A 726 -13.02 25.92 13.74
C TRP A 726 -13.90 26.13 14.99
N ILE A 727 -13.36 26.75 16.04
CA ILE A 727 -14.03 26.92 17.34
C ILE A 727 -15.34 27.71 17.22
N ASP A 728 -15.38 28.69 16.31
CA ASP A 728 -16.55 29.55 16.10
C ASP A 728 -17.67 28.86 15.29
N GLU A 729 -17.31 28.20 14.17
CA GLU A 729 -18.24 27.48 13.30
C GLU A 729 -17.49 26.43 12.46
N LEU A 730 -18.01 25.20 12.41
CA LEU A 730 -17.51 24.15 11.52
C LEU A 730 -18.23 24.22 10.16
N PRO A 731 -17.52 24.37 9.02
CA PRO A 731 -18.16 24.57 7.72
C PRO A 731 -19.05 23.41 7.24
N GLU A 732 -20.06 23.75 6.43
CA GLU A 732 -20.95 22.76 5.81
C GLU A 732 -20.16 21.77 4.93
N ASN A 733 -20.43 20.48 5.12
CA ASN A 733 -19.75 19.34 4.48
C ASN A 733 -18.27 19.12 4.89
N PHE A 734 -17.76 19.79 5.93
CA PHE A 734 -16.38 19.57 6.42
C PHE A 734 -16.06 18.10 6.70
N VAL A 735 -16.94 17.39 7.42
CA VAL A 735 -16.74 15.96 7.75
C VAL A 735 -16.73 15.09 6.48
N GLU A 736 -17.56 15.39 5.49
CA GLU A 736 -17.54 14.68 4.19
C GLU A 736 -16.24 14.97 3.41
N MET A 737 -15.67 16.16 3.53
CA MET A 737 -14.35 16.46 2.98
C MET A 737 -13.23 15.75 3.73
N VAL A 738 -13.31 15.57 5.06
CA VAL A 738 -12.36 14.72 5.81
C VAL A 738 -12.42 13.26 5.34
N GLU A 739 -13.62 12.69 5.14
CA GLU A 739 -13.78 11.33 4.59
C GLU A 739 -13.16 11.19 3.19
N ASN A 740 -13.21 12.25 2.38
CA ASN A 740 -12.72 12.26 1.00
C ASN A 740 -11.34 12.91 0.81
N ALA A 741 -10.66 13.32 1.89
CA ALA A 741 -9.27 13.74 1.87
C ALA A 741 -8.34 12.57 1.55
N TYR A 742 -7.04 12.84 1.34
CA TYR A 742 -6.05 11.85 0.91
C TYR A 742 -6.20 10.53 1.72
N PRO A 743 -6.39 9.38 1.05
CA PRO A 743 -6.84 8.16 1.69
C PRO A 743 -5.75 7.52 2.54
N ALA A 744 -6.13 6.85 3.62
CA ALA A 744 -5.25 5.90 4.31
C ALA A 744 -5.24 4.53 3.59
N SER A 745 -4.26 3.68 3.91
CA SER A 745 -4.23 2.32 3.36
C SER A 745 -5.45 1.49 3.75
N LYS A 746 -5.78 0.48 2.91
CA LYS A 746 -6.86 -0.45 3.21
C LYS A 746 -6.65 -1.19 4.53
N THR A 747 -5.40 -1.53 4.86
CA THR A 747 -5.07 -2.18 6.13
C THR A 747 -5.33 -1.26 7.32
N ALA A 748 -4.90 0.01 7.27
CA ALA A 748 -5.20 0.97 8.34
C ALA A 748 -6.72 1.10 8.56
N GLN A 749 -7.49 1.24 7.48
CA GLN A 749 -8.95 1.30 7.55
C GLN A 749 -9.54 0.04 8.23
N ASP A 750 -9.12 -1.17 7.85
CA ASP A 750 -9.65 -2.43 8.38
C ASP A 750 -9.18 -2.76 9.81
N ILE A 751 -8.05 -2.19 10.26
CA ILE A 751 -7.58 -2.25 11.65
C ILE A 751 -8.39 -1.28 12.51
N PHE A 752 -8.35 0.01 12.19
CA PHE A 752 -8.80 1.07 13.11
C PHE A 752 -10.31 1.34 13.06
N ILE A 753 -10.95 1.38 11.88
CA ILE A 753 -12.36 1.79 11.75
C ILE A 753 -13.31 0.85 12.52
N PRO A 754 -13.25 -0.49 12.39
CA PRO A 754 -14.18 -1.39 13.08
C PRO A 754 -13.99 -1.45 14.60
N ARG A 755 -12.94 -0.79 15.12
CA ARG A 755 -12.51 -0.85 16.52
C ARG A 755 -12.44 0.54 17.19
N TYR A 756 -12.95 1.58 16.52
CA TYR A 756 -12.90 2.97 16.97
C TYR A 756 -11.47 3.41 17.37
N GLY A 757 -10.48 3.01 16.58
CA GLY A 757 -9.06 3.35 16.77
C GLY A 757 -8.23 2.38 17.62
N PHE A 758 -8.83 1.36 18.24
CA PHE A 758 -8.08 0.36 19.03
C PHE A 758 -7.39 -0.70 18.15
N VAL A 759 -6.12 -1.00 18.46
CA VAL A 759 -5.34 -2.05 17.78
C VAL A 759 -5.37 -3.36 18.56
N LYS A 760 -5.86 -4.42 17.91
CA LYS A 760 -5.84 -5.76 18.49
C LYS A 760 -4.50 -6.47 18.23
N THR A 761 -3.62 -6.42 19.21
CA THR A 761 -2.34 -7.13 19.29
C THR A 761 -2.49 -8.64 19.57
N THR A 762 -1.42 -9.42 19.41
CA THR A 762 -1.40 -10.89 19.54
C THR A 762 -0.90 -11.38 20.90
N ASN A 763 -1.04 -12.69 21.19
CA ASN A 763 -0.56 -13.27 22.45
C ASN A 763 0.93 -13.58 22.37
N THR A 764 1.75 -12.89 23.17
CA THR A 764 3.17 -13.18 23.38
C THR A 764 3.45 -13.25 24.90
N THR A 765 4.60 -12.73 25.36
CA THR A 765 4.99 -12.60 26.76
C THR A 765 5.67 -11.25 26.99
N TRP A 766 5.98 -10.92 28.26
CA TRP A 766 6.77 -9.74 28.64
C TRP A 766 8.25 -9.77 28.16
N GLY A 767 8.64 -10.77 27.36
CA GLY A 767 10.03 -11.07 27.00
C GLY A 767 10.73 -11.99 28.00
N THR A 768 11.99 -12.32 27.72
CA THR A 768 12.89 -13.07 28.61
C THR A 768 13.99 -12.20 29.24
N SER A 769 14.14 -10.97 28.76
CA SER A 769 15.11 -9.96 29.21
C SER A 769 14.46 -8.57 29.15
N PRO A 770 14.76 -7.64 30.09
CA PRO A 770 14.32 -6.26 30.01
C PRO A 770 15.15 -5.47 28.99
N LEU A 771 14.51 -4.91 27.98
CA LEU A 771 15.14 -4.07 26.95
C LEU A 771 15.27 -2.63 27.45
N ILE A 772 16.43 -1.99 27.32
CA ILE A 772 16.67 -0.61 27.77
C ILE A 772 17.24 0.20 26.60
N ASP A 773 16.41 1.04 25.99
CA ASP A 773 16.71 1.80 24.76
C ASP A 773 17.15 3.25 25.04
N ALA A 774 17.22 3.64 26.31
CA ALA A 774 17.65 4.98 26.71
C ALA A 774 18.54 4.91 27.95
N ASP A 775 19.57 5.74 28.00
CA ASP A 775 20.37 5.93 29.20
C ASP A 775 19.48 6.51 30.32
N SER A 776 19.20 5.67 31.33
CA SER A 776 18.37 6.01 32.49
C SER A 776 18.84 7.23 33.31
N LEU A 777 20.05 7.73 33.06
CA LEU A 777 20.55 8.99 33.61
C LEU A 777 20.02 10.24 32.89
N TRP A 778 19.13 10.13 31.89
CA TRP A 778 18.63 11.31 31.17
C TRP A 778 17.99 12.37 32.09
N ALA A 779 17.20 11.94 33.07
CA ALA A 779 16.57 12.84 34.05
C ALA A 779 17.53 13.40 35.11
N ASP A 780 18.72 12.80 35.24
CA ASP A 780 19.82 13.31 36.07
C ASP A 780 20.68 14.32 35.32
N LYS A 781 20.84 14.13 34.00
CA LYS A 781 21.52 15.06 33.09
C LYS A 781 20.70 16.33 32.86
N ASP A 782 19.38 16.19 32.68
CA ASP A 782 18.44 17.30 32.63
C ASP A 782 17.33 17.14 33.68
N THR A 783 17.51 17.85 34.80
CA THR A 783 16.59 17.84 35.93
C THR A 783 15.32 18.68 35.71
N THR A 784 15.18 19.36 34.56
CA THR A 784 14.03 20.23 34.25
C THR A 784 12.87 19.50 33.58
N LEU A 785 13.15 18.37 32.92
CA LEU A 785 12.18 17.65 32.09
C LEU A 785 10.97 17.10 32.87
N ILE A 786 11.20 16.43 34.00
CA ILE A 786 10.12 15.87 34.83
C ILE A 786 9.26 16.99 35.46
N PRO A 787 9.83 18.06 36.06
CA PRO A 787 9.07 19.23 36.50
C PRO A 787 8.21 19.85 35.39
N LEU A 788 8.76 20.06 34.19
CA LEU A 788 8.03 20.62 33.05
C LEU A 788 6.77 19.80 32.72
N HIS A 789 6.89 18.48 32.64
CA HIS A 789 5.76 17.60 32.35
C HIS A 789 4.68 17.64 33.44
N LEU A 790 5.06 17.75 34.71
CA LEU A 790 4.12 17.91 35.83
C LEU A 790 3.40 19.26 35.80
N GLU A 791 4.10 20.35 35.44
CA GLU A 791 3.50 21.68 35.28
C GLU A 791 2.53 21.76 34.09
N MET A 792 2.86 21.08 32.98
CA MET A 792 1.97 20.93 31.82
C MET A 792 0.72 20.13 32.19
N LEU A 793 0.88 18.97 32.85
CA LEU A 793 -0.25 18.18 33.34
C LEU A 793 -1.13 19.01 34.29
N GLU A 794 -0.56 19.66 35.31
CA GLU A 794 -1.33 20.49 36.24
C GLU A 794 -2.11 21.61 35.52
N SER A 795 -1.55 22.18 34.45
CA SER A 795 -2.21 23.22 33.65
C SER A 795 -3.42 22.66 32.88
N PHE A 796 -3.27 21.49 32.25
CA PHE A 796 -4.36 20.77 31.59
C PHE A 796 -5.47 20.34 32.58
N LEU A 797 -5.11 19.85 33.77
CA LEU A 797 -6.07 19.45 34.80
C LEU A 797 -6.95 20.63 35.26
N LYS A 798 -6.39 21.83 35.42
CA LYS A 798 -7.16 23.06 35.72
C LYS A 798 -8.18 23.37 34.63
N LEU A 799 -7.80 23.21 33.36
CA LEU A 799 -8.69 23.46 32.23
C LEU A 799 -9.82 22.43 32.17
N ALA A 800 -9.50 21.14 32.34
CA ALA A 800 -10.47 20.06 32.36
C ALA A 800 -11.48 20.22 33.51
N GLU A 801 -11.01 20.52 34.73
CA GLU A 801 -11.88 20.83 35.88
C GLU A 801 -12.79 22.03 35.62
N SER A 802 -12.28 23.10 34.98
CA SER A 802 -13.10 24.28 34.61
C SER A 802 -14.21 24.00 33.60
N LYS A 803 -14.09 22.88 32.84
CA LYS A 803 -15.08 22.38 31.89
C LYS A 803 -15.91 21.22 32.44
N HIS A 804 -15.69 20.81 33.69
CA HIS A 804 -16.29 19.61 34.32
C HIS A 804 -16.01 18.29 33.57
N ILE A 805 -14.82 18.18 32.97
CA ILE A 805 -14.37 16.98 32.24
C ILE A 805 -13.38 16.22 33.13
N TYR A 806 -13.63 14.93 33.37
CA TYR A 806 -12.69 14.09 34.12
C TYR A 806 -11.43 13.76 33.31
N VAL A 807 -10.30 13.60 33.99
CA VAL A 807 -9.04 13.11 33.41
C VAL A 807 -8.59 11.91 34.23
N ILE A 808 -8.58 10.72 33.62
CA ILE A 808 -8.07 9.50 34.22
C ILE A 808 -6.63 9.30 33.73
N GLY A 809 -5.65 9.57 34.58
CA GLY A 809 -4.23 9.41 34.26
C GLY A 809 -3.77 7.99 34.57
N ILE A 810 -3.45 7.19 33.55
CA ILE A 810 -3.09 5.78 33.68
C ILE A 810 -1.58 5.60 33.56
N ILE A 811 -0.94 5.07 34.61
CA ILE A 811 0.45 4.57 34.50
C ILE A 811 0.35 3.11 34.03
N PHE A 812 0.61 2.86 32.75
CA PHE A 812 0.42 1.53 32.15
C PHE A 812 1.44 0.49 32.65
N PRO A 813 1.05 -0.78 32.79
CA PRO A 813 1.97 -1.87 33.10
C PRO A 813 2.99 -2.07 31.97
N GLN A 814 4.24 -2.32 32.36
CA GLN A 814 5.37 -2.73 31.53
C GLN A 814 6.02 -3.96 32.18
N SER A 815 6.94 -4.63 31.49
CA SER A 815 7.54 -5.88 31.98
C SER A 815 7.94 -5.83 33.47
N PRO A 816 7.45 -6.76 34.32
CA PRO A 816 7.81 -6.77 35.73
C PRO A 816 9.32 -7.04 35.94
N MET A 817 10.04 -7.49 34.90
CA MET A 817 11.49 -7.67 34.93
C MET A 817 12.26 -6.36 35.11
N TYR A 818 11.68 -5.18 34.81
CA TYR A 818 12.33 -3.90 35.13
C TYR A 818 12.56 -3.69 36.63
N VAL A 819 11.89 -4.45 37.51
CA VAL A 819 12.16 -4.50 38.96
C VAL A 819 13.61 -4.92 39.26
N GLU A 820 14.22 -5.75 38.41
CA GLU A 820 15.59 -6.25 38.54
C GLU A 820 16.63 -5.26 37.94
N THR A 821 16.18 -4.14 37.36
CA THR A 821 17.04 -3.18 36.65
C THR A 821 17.14 -1.83 37.37
N GLY A 822 18.09 -1.00 36.92
CA GLY A 822 18.18 0.41 37.32
C GLY A 822 17.16 1.33 36.65
N SER A 823 16.41 0.87 35.63
CA SER A 823 15.49 1.68 34.82
C SER A 823 14.03 1.52 35.25
N PHE A 824 13.23 2.57 35.10
CA PHE A 824 11.77 2.47 35.17
C PHE A 824 11.17 2.27 33.77
N GLY A 825 11.21 1.03 33.27
CA GLY A 825 10.71 0.73 31.93
C GLY A 825 11.74 0.87 30.82
N ARG A 826 11.30 0.69 29.58
CA ARG A 826 12.17 0.59 28.38
C ARG A 826 12.99 1.85 28.11
N TYR A 827 12.40 3.02 28.37
CA TYR A 827 13.00 4.32 28.10
C TYR A 827 13.30 5.13 29.38
N GLY A 828 13.10 4.50 30.54
CA GLY A 828 12.86 5.17 31.81
C GLY A 828 14.02 5.93 32.41
N PRO A 829 13.72 6.90 33.30
CA PRO A 829 14.75 7.44 34.18
C PRO A 829 15.16 6.39 35.22
N ARG A 830 16.17 6.69 36.03
CA ARG A 830 16.54 5.84 37.17
C ARG A 830 15.33 5.48 38.02
N ARG A 831 15.12 4.18 38.22
CA ARG A 831 14.02 3.60 39.01
C ARG A 831 13.93 4.16 40.44
N THR A 832 15.04 4.65 41.00
CA THR A 832 15.10 5.26 42.33
C THR A 832 14.42 6.62 42.45
N ILE A 833 14.23 7.38 41.35
CA ILE A 833 13.59 8.71 41.41
C ILE A 833 12.08 8.67 41.14
N VAL A 834 11.57 7.60 40.54
CA VAL A 834 10.16 7.50 40.12
C VAL A 834 9.15 7.46 41.27
N PRO A 835 9.42 6.87 42.46
CA PRO A 835 8.52 6.99 43.61
C PRO A 835 8.18 8.44 43.98
N ASP A 836 9.15 9.36 43.90
CA ASP A 836 8.93 10.79 44.17
C ASP A 836 8.08 11.46 43.07
N VAL A 837 8.10 10.94 41.84
CA VAL A 837 7.24 11.41 40.74
C VAL A 837 5.80 10.92 40.93
N ILE A 838 5.61 9.65 41.27
CA ILE A 838 4.29 9.07 41.57
C ILE A 838 3.65 9.77 42.78
N GLU A 839 4.44 10.11 43.80
CA GLU A 839 3.98 10.87 44.97
C GLU A 839 3.56 12.32 44.61
N LYS A 840 4.19 12.95 43.61
CA LYS A 840 3.71 14.25 43.07
C LYS A 840 2.42 14.10 42.28
N LEU A 841 2.27 13.04 41.51
CA LEU A 841 1.03 12.73 40.77
C LEU A 841 -0.15 12.49 41.71
N LYS A 842 0.04 11.76 42.81
CA LYS A 842 -0.98 11.57 43.87
C LYS A 842 -1.42 12.89 44.50
N LYS A 843 -0.50 13.85 44.67
CA LYS A 843 -0.84 15.20 45.16
C LYS A 843 -1.59 16.05 44.15
N LEU A 844 -1.57 15.70 42.85
CA LEU A 844 -2.47 16.29 41.87
C LEU A 844 -3.86 15.66 41.96
N ASP A 845 -3.97 14.34 42.19
CA ASP A 845 -5.23 13.59 42.40
C ASP A 845 -5.97 14.14 43.63
N GLU A 846 -5.28 14.27 44.77
CA GLU A 846 -5.81 14.91 45.98
C GLU A 846 -6.23 16.38 45.81
N LYS A 847 -5.74 17.07 44.77
CA LYS A 847 -5.90 18.52 44.56
C LYS A 847 -6.98 18.88 43.54
N TYR A 848 -7.15 18.06 42.49
CA TYR A 848 -8.08 18.33 41.38
C TYR A 848 -9.21 17.32 41.39
N SER A 849 -10.42 17.79 41.68
CA SER A 849 -11.60 16.94 41.90
C SER A 849 -12.06 16.17 40.65
N TYR A 850 -11.56 16.55 39.47
CA TYR A 850 -11.79 15.89 38.19
C TYR A 850 -10.58 15.08 37.70
N PHE A 851 -9.48 14.97 38.45
CA PHE A 851 -8.36 14.09 38.12
C PHE A 851 -8.43 12.81 38.95
N ILE A 852 -8.07 11.67 38.36
CA ILE A 852 -7.87 10.40 39.09
C ILE A 852 -6.61 9.72 38.55
N LEU A 853 -5.69 9.34 39.43
CA LEU A 853 -4.48 8.60 39.08
C LEU A 853 -4.72 7.09 39.20
N MET A 854 -4.62 6.40 38.06
CA MET A 854 -4.80 4.96 37.93
C MET A 854 -3.44 4.29 37.69
N ASP A 855 -2.70 4.00 38.77
CA ASP A 855 -1.42 3.30 38.72
C ASP A 855 -1.61 1.78 38.54
N GLU A 856 -1.65 1.34 37.28
CA GLU A 856 -1.69 -0.07 36.90
C GLU A 856 -0.29 -0.69 36.78
N ASN A 857 0.76 0.13 36.78
CA ASN A 857 2.15 -0.32 36.75
C ASN A 857 2.62 -0.83 38.11
N LYS A 858 2.27 -0.12 39.20
CA LYS A 858 2.63 -0.46 40.59
C LYS A 858 4.14 -0.67 40.77
N MET A 859 4.95 0.12 40.06
CA MET A 859 6.41 -0.06 39.96
C MET A 859 6.85 -1.46 39.48
N GLY A 860 6.01 -2.19 38.75
CA GLY A 860 6.23 -3.57 38.29
C GLY A 860 5.59 -4.66 39.16
N ASP A 861 5.00 -4.32 40.33
CA ASP A 861 4.27 -5.27 41.20
C ASP A 861 2.79 -5.39 40.79
N HIS A 862 2.55 -5.59 39.49
CA HIS A 862 1.22 -5.57 38.90
C HIS A 862 0.66 -6.96 38.57
N ASP A 863 -0.65 -7.04 38.46
CA ASP A 863 -1.39 -8.29 38.23
C ASP A 863 -1.70 -8.56 36.74
N TYR A 864 -0.79 -8.17 35.86
CA TYR A 864 -0.78 -8.51 34.44
C TYR A 864 0.22 -9.65 34.17
N PRO A 865 -0.21 -10.94 34.20
CA PRO A 865 0.68 -12.07 33.96
C PRO A 865 1.22 -12.06 32.52
N ALA A 866 2.29 -12.83 32.26
CA ALA A 866 2.97 -12.86 30.96
C ALA A 866 2.02 -13.04 29.75
N GLY A 867 0.98 -13.87 29.87
CA GLY A 867 -0.03 -14.07 28.81
C GLY A 867 -0.94 -12.87 28.50
N MET A 868 -0.80 -11.75 29.22
CA MET A 868 -1.46 -10.47 28.95
C MET A 868 -0.55 -9.43 28.28
N ALA A 869 0.69 -9.79 27.94
CA ALA A 869 1.66 -8.92 27.28
C ALA A 869 1.72 -9.15 25.76
N ASN A 870 2.09 -8.11 25.02
CA ASN A 870 2.42 -8.13 23.59
C ASN A 870 3.94 -7.98 23.34
N ASN A 871 4.65 -7.28 24.23
CA ASN A 871 6.11 -7.21 24.30
C ASN A 871 6.50 -6.71 25.71
N CYS A 872 7.76 -6.35 25.95
CA CYS A 872 8.23 -5.84 27.25
C CYS A 872 7.59 -4.51 27.70
N ASP A 873 6.85 -3.83 26.83
CA ASP A 873 6.41 -2.44 26.98
C ASP A 873 4.88 -2.24 26.78
N HIS A 874 4.20 -3.27 26.25
CA HIS A 874 2.80 -3.19 25.81
C HIS A 874 1.98 -4.40 26.26
N LEU A 875 0.73 -4.14 26.63
CA LEU A 875 -0.29 -5.18 26.82
C LEU A 875 -0.75 -5.79 25.47
N ASN A 876 -1.23 -7.03 25.53
CA ASN A 876 -2.02 -7.62 24.47
C ASN A 876 -3.53 -7.42 24.68
N TYR A 877 -4.36 -7.91 23.77
CA TYR A 877 -5.82 -7.74 23.84
C TYR A 877 -6.49 -8.30 25.12
N LEU A 878 -5.87 -9.25 25.85
CA LEU A 878 -6.36 -9.74 27.14
C LEU A 878 -6.02 -8.75 28.27
N GLY A 879 -4.79 -8.24 28.29
CA GLY A 879 -4.38 -7.17 29.20
C GLY A 879 -5.20 -5.91 28.98
N ALA A 880 -5.41 -5.53 27.71
CA ALA A 880 -6.26 -4.42 27.31
C ALA A 880 -7.69 -4.55 27.85
N ALA A 881 -8.25 -5.77 27.84
CA ALA A 881 -9.56 -6.03 28.42
C ALA A 881 -9.60 -5.84 29.94
N GLN A 882 -8.53 -6.20 30.66
CA GLN A 882 -8.42 -5.98 32.11
C GLN A 882 -8.34 -4.49 32.46
N VAL A 883 -7.45 -3.72 31.84
CA VAL A 883 -7.32 -2.27 32.12
C VAL A 883 -8.56 -1.49 31.66
N THR A 884 -9.13 -1.82 30.49
CA THR A 884 -10.39 -1.20 30.03
C THR A 884 -11.55 -1.50 30.98
N GLY A 885 -11.66 -2.73 31.49
CA GLY A 885 -12.70 -3.10 32.45
C GLY A 885 -12.55 -2.38 33.80
N ARG A 886 -11.33 -2.08 34.23
CA ARG A 886 -11.05 -1.24 35.42
C ARG A 886 -11.44 0.22 35.18
N LEU A 887 -11.03 0.80 34.06
CA LEU A 887 -11.41 2.16 33.65
C LEU A 887 -12.94 2.32 33.54
N ASP A 888 -13.62 1.38 32.89
CA ASP A 888 -15.08 1.36 32.73
C ASP A 888 -15.81 1.19 34.08
N SER A 889 -15.24 0.40 35.01
CA SER A 889 -15.78 0.27 36.36
C SER A 889 -15.58 1.55 37.19
N LEU A 890 -14.43 2.22 37.04
CA LEU A 890 -14.12 3.48 37.71
C LEU A 890 -15.05 4.61 37.23
N LEU A 891 -15.20 4.81 35.92
CA LEU A 891 -16.00 5.90 35.37
C LEU A 891 -17.48 5.78 35.76
N LYS A 892 -18.02 4.56 35.88
CA LYS A 892 -19.37 4.29 36.43
C LYS A 892 -19.56 4.63 37.91
N THR A 893 -18.48 4.94 38.66
CA THR A 893 -18.60 5.47 40.03
C THR A 893 -18.65 7.00 40.07
N LEU A 894 -18.48 7.66 38.92
CA LEU A 894 -18.48 9.12 38.76
C LEU A 894 -19.79 9.64 38.10
N GLU A 895 -20.62 8.72 37.60
CA GLU A 895 -21.99 8.98 37.09
C GLU A 895 -23.05 8.89 38.20
#